data_AF-A0A964R6C7-F1
#
_entry.id   AF-A0A964R6C7-F1
#
_cell.length_a   1.000
_cell.length_b   1.000
_cell.length_c   1.000
_cell.angle_alpha   90.00
_cell.angle_beta   90.00
_cell.angle_gamma   90.00
#
_symmetry.space_group_name_H-M   'P 1'
#
loop_
_entity.id
_entity.type
_entity.pdbx_description
1 polymer ?
#
loop_
_entity_poly.entity_id
_entity_poly.type
_entity_poly.pdbx_seq_one_letter_code
_entity_poly.pdbx_strand_id
1 'polypeptide(L)'
;MIQSIPRQLGFWFGALWASVLLLSAAATSSGSGDPLGRSAVVLLRDECFSCHGETKQKAGLSLLTREQVLKGSEEGPVVIEGRPKDSRLLEVVLLGADPHMPPRKQLAPGQIQTLRDWIRRGLPWDARVLSDEPAPRAVTLESAAPSFRPVAALALDPAGHRLAVARMGGIDIHDLQKPGFPRVARSVGSVDPVESLAWSRDGRQLASGSFRRVRFWNPETLTVEREIVNGLSGRVMSVEFSADGSQLALGDGGGGLPGYLRLVSVADGRIQRSWKAHADSIFDLEFSRDGSRLLSAGGDALIKVWDTAKAAPIAVLEGHTSQVLAAAFNTNATQVVSGGTDRQLKVWDIATREKIVTLGDSMAAITAVAWPGDSASVWAATDRGAIDRYSQLKSHTGEQSSATAEHRRVAQLLPVVFSMAVTPDGQRVAAGDLDGLVRIWDAQGKVLGEVSMALEATTPTTPQTVATKVPPPSFVRDVLPALNQAGCASGGCHSKPEGQSGFKLSVFSYDPQSDYAEIVRDARSRRVFPAAPEESLILLKALTRVPHEGGQRFQPGSSTHQLLTRWIRAGMPYALTNEPVLQSVAVFPAEGRYRKGGQQRLKVEARYSDGSVRDVTRLAAYDSSDKELARVDETGRVSIGKLTGQGVVVARYMGLVAASSLMVPADKVLKPKAYAVIPTNNFIDGLALAQFQRLGLLPSDLCTDAEFLRRAKLDAVGLLPTPEEVRAFLADPSPDKRQRFISTILEHPAYADYWANQWADLLRPNPDRVGVKSVFLLDQWLREAFRANRPYDQFVRDILMAEGSNHRAGPAVVYRDRRDPPELTTQFSQLFLGTRFECAKCHHHPNEKWSQDDFYQLAAYFGPVKQKGAGLSPPISAGIETFYFTPGGEVKHPVSGVVMTPRPPEGPELPKSESRDPRRHLADWLTAPENPFFAKAAVNRVWGHFFGRGLVHPVDDFRSSNPCVNPALLDALAVDFAAHDYDLKHLLRTIMASRTYQLSSVPNATNLGDTRQFSRSYRRRLPAEVLVDAVSDVTGVPETFSAVPPGGRAMQTWSYKIASHFLDAFGRPNSSSDCPCERDAQLSVVQTLHLMNSKILQGKLSDPKGRVRQLANSDRSQSDLVGELYLLLLNRLPAEPELQAALRAFSAPGATRNTAVEDVFWALLNSPEFVLNH
;
A
#
# COMPACT_ATOMS: atom_id res chain seq x y z
N MET A 1 22.86 -63.38 37.99
CA MET A 1 21.43 -63.33 38.31
C MET A 1 21.32 -63.50 39.83
N ILE A 2 20.75 -62.55 40.60
CA ILE A 2 20.28 -62.71 42.02
C ILE A 2 21.39 -63.00 43.09
N GLN A 3 21.40 -62.56 44.37
CA GLN A 3 20.86 -61.42 45.15
C GLN A 3 21.60 -61.35 46.53
N SER A 4 21.60 -60.18 47.19
CA SER A 4 21.57 -59.95 48.67
C SER A 4 22.70 -60.38 49.63
N ILE A 5 22.95 -59.55 50.68
CA ILE A 5 23.17 -59.91 52.12
C ILE A 5 23.24 -58.61 53.00
N PRO A 6 22.93 -58.60 54.34
CA PRO A 6 22.72 -57.36 55.14
C PRO A 6 23.43 -57.21 56.53
N ARG A 7 23.39 -55.97 57.09
CA ARG A 7 23.27 -55.49 58.52
C ARG A 7 24.17 -55.97 59.72
N GLN A 8 24.54 -55.00 60.59
CA GLN A 8 24.65 -54.98 62.09
C GLN A 8 25.09 -53.54 62.57
N LEU A 9 25.21 -53.10 63.85
CA LEU A 9 24.39 -53.13 65.11
C LEU A 9 24.93 -52.05 66.13
N GLY A 10 24.21 -51.64 67.20
CA GLY A 10 24.75 -50.78 68.31
C GLY A 10 23.70 -50.05 69.24
N PHE A 11 23.98 -49.82 70.54
CA PHE A 11 23.01 -49.40 71.61
C PHE A 11 23.62 -48.61 72.82
N TRP A 12 22.76 -48.14 73.77
CA TRP A 12 22.97 -47.52 75.14
C TRP A 12 23.04 -45.96 75.25
N PHE A 13 22.53 -45.22 76.28
CA PHE A 13 21.48 -45.36 77.35
C PHE A 13 21.30 -43.99 78.11
N GLY A 14 20.14 -43.64 78.74
CA GLY A 14 20.10 -42.68 79.91
C GLY A 14 19.12 -41.47 80.02
N ALA A 15 17.96 -41.68 80.68
CA ALA A 15 17.13 -40.80 81.57
C ALA A 15 16.92 -39.25 81.41
N LEU A 16 15.64 -38.81 81.27
CA LEU A 16 14.83 -38.03 82.27
C LEU A 16 13.41 -37.65 81.75
N TRP A 17 12.43 -37.49 82.67
CA TRP A 17 11.04 -37.03 82.41
C TRP A 17 10.94 -35.47 82.50
N ALA A 18 9.89 -34.72 82.09
CA ALA A 18 8.48 -35.04 81.80
C ALA A 18 7.80 -33.97 80.87
N SER A 19 6.66 -34.33 80.25
CA SER A 19 5.50 -33.44 79.91
C SER A 19 5.66 -32.29 78.88
N VAL A 20 4.72 -31.98 77.96
CA VAL A 20 3.39 -32.58 77.64
C VAL A 20 2.95 -32.23 76.18
N LEU A 21 2.40 -33.24 75.49
CA LEU A 21 1.44 -33.24 74.34
C LEU A 21 1.61 -32.39 73.05
N LEU A 22 1.47 -33.12 71.93
CA LEU A 22 0.80 -32.75 70.66
C LEU A 22 1.45 -31.71 69.72
N LEU A 23 2.19 -32.19 68.72
CA LEU A 23 1.87 -31.89 67.30
C LEU A 23 2.47 -32.93 66.34
N SER A 24 1.85 -33.05 65.17
CA SER A 24 1.97 -34.13 64.19
C SER A 24 3.35 -34.28 63.52
N ALA A 25 3.79 -35.53 63.37
CA ALA A 25 4.78 -35.90 62.37
C ALA A 25 4.10 -36.14 61.01
N ALA A 26 4.53 -35.42 59.98
CA ALA A 26 4.33 -35.78 58.58
C ALA A 26 5.58 -35.36 57.79
N ALA A 27 6.05 -36.23 56.90
CA ALA A 27 7.39 -36.13 56.33
C ALA A 27 7.55 -34.98 55.31
N THR A 28 8.79 -34.53 55.19
CA THR A 28 9.26 -33.58 54.19
C THR A 28 9.08 -34.10 52.75
N SER A 29 8.44 -33.31 51.89
CA SER A 29 8.56 -33.45 50.43
C SER A 29 9.05 -32.13 49.83
N SER A 30 10.23 -32.14 49.22
CA SER A 30 10.82 -30.98 48.56
C SER A 30 10.49 -30.96 47.06
N GLY A 31 9.87 -29.88 46.59
CA GLY A 31 10.32 -29.25 45.35
C GLY A 31 9.68 -29.62 43.99
N SER A 32 8.50 -30.24 43.89
CA SER A 32 7.76 -30.32 42.61
C SER A 32 6.53 -29.42 42.62
N GLY A 33 6.36 -28.57 41.59
CA GLY A 33 5.13 -27.80 41.39
C GLY A 33 3.97 -28.67 40.89
N ASP A 34 2.73 -28.23 41.08
CA ASP A 34 1.54 -28.91 40.56
C ASP A 34 1.62 -29.02 39.03
N PRO A 35 1.66 -30.23 38.45
CA PRO A 35 1.76 -30.41 37.00
C PRO A 35 0.64 -29.74 36.22
N LEU A 36 -0.56 -29.62 36.80
CA LEU A 36 -1.68 -28.93 36.18
C LEU A 36 -1.51 -27.41 36.21
N GLY A 37 -1.07 -26.86 37.35
CA GLY A 37 -0.79 -25.44 37.48
C GLY A 37 0.33 -25.00 36.53
N ARG A 38 1.38 -25.82 36.43
CA ARG A 38 2.44 -25.66 35.43
C ARG A 38 1.90 -25.66 34.00
N SER A 39 1.09 -26.66 33.64
CA SER A 39 0.53 -26.79 32.28
C SER A 39 -0.41 -25.63 31.90
N ALA A 40 -1.22 -25.14 32.85
CA ALA A 40 -2.12 -24.02 32.62
C ALA A 40 -1.38 -22.68 32.49
N VAL A 41 -0.34 -22.43 33.29
CA VAL A 41 0.47 -21.20 33.18
C VAL A 41 1.26 -21.19 31.86
N VAL A 42 1.79 -22.32 31.38
CA VAL A 42 2.34 -22.43 30.00
C VAL A 42 1.28 -22.02 28.98
N LEU A 43 0.07 -22.56 29.10
CA LEU A 43 -0.99 -22.33 28.13
C LEU A 43 -1.44 -20.85 28.06
N LEU A 44 -1.58 -20.19 29.21
CA LEU A 44 -1.89 -18.76 29.27
C LEU A 44 -0.76 -17.90 28.68
N ARG A 45 0.50 -18.26 28.98
CA ARG A 45 1.70 -17.58 28.44
C ARG A 45 1.76 -17.68 26.91
N ASP A 46 1.53 -18.87 26.37
CA ASP A 46 1.74 -19.16 24.96
C ASP A 46 0.55 -18.72 24.07
N GLU A 47 -0.67 -18.67 24.61
CA GLU A 47 -1.90 -18.38 23.83
C GLU A 47 -2.56 -17.03 24.17
N CYS A 48 -2.36 -16.47 25.38
CA CYS A 48 -3.13 -15.31 25.87
C CYS A 48 -2.27 -14.05 26.15
N PHE A 49 -1.02 -14.20 26.58
CA PHE A 49 -0.20 -13.06 27.03
C PHE A 49 0.14 -12.06 25.92
N SER A 50 0.01 -12.42 24.63
CA SER A 50 0.18 -11.48 23.52
C SER A 50 -0.85 -10.33 23.50
N CYS A 51 -1.95 -10.46 24.25
CA CYS A 51 -3.00 -9.44 24.39
C CYS A 51 -3.35 -9.08 25.84
N HIS A 52 -2.92 -9.90 26.81
CA HIS A 52 -3.24 -9.78 28.24
C HIS A 52 -2.00 -10.03 29.14
N GLY A 53 -0.86 -9.46 28.74
CA GLY A 53 0.44 -9.60 29.39
C GLY A 53 1.06 -8.26 29.82
N GLU A 54 2.38 -8.22 30.00
CA GLU A 54 3.11 -7.04 30.51
C GLU A 54 2.97 -5.80 29.61
N THR A 55 3.00 -6.00 28.30
CA THR A 55 3.06 -4.90 27.32
C THR A 55 1.70 -4.50 26.75
N LYS A 56 0.67 -5.34 26.89
CA LYS A 56 -0.69 -5.12 26.37
C LYS A 56 -1.71 -5.76 27.31
N GLN A 57 -2.65 -4.97 27.82
CA GLN A 57 -3.77 -5.40 28.68
C GLN A 57 -5.10 -4.99 28.06
N LYS A 58 -5.54 -5.71 27.01
CA LYS A 58 -6.83 -5.40 26.36
C LYS A 58 -7.99 -5.59 27.34
N ALA A 59 -8.94 -4.64 27.33
CA ALA A 59 -10.08 -4.56 28.25
C ALA A 59 -9.68 -4.59 29.75
N GLY A 60 -8.51 -4.04 30.08
CA GLY A 60 -7.96 -4.00 31.44
C GLY A 60 -7.57 -5.37 32.03
N LEU A 61 -7.67 -6.46 31.25
CA LEU A 61 -7.37 -7.81 31.71
C LEU A 61 -5.86 -8.10 31.62
N SER A 62 -5.27 -8.49 32.74
CA SER A 62 -3.91 -9.02 32.84
C SER A 62 -3.92 -10.44 33.40
N LEU A 63 -3.12 -11.33 32.81
CA LEU A 63 -3.05 -12.75 33.16
C LEU A 63 -1.69 -13.16 33.75
N LEU A 64 -0.87 -12.19 34.19
CA LEU A 64 0.52 -12.44 34.62
C LEU A 64 0.65 -13.08 36.01
N THR A 65 -0.34 -12.87 36.89
CA THR A 65 -0.37 -13.45 38.24
C THR A 65 -1.76 -14.00 38.55
N ARG A 66 -1.83 -14.94 39.49
CA ARG A 66 -3.10 -15.53 39.96
C ARG A 66 -4.08 -14.46 40.45
N GLU A 67 -3.57 -13.45 41.16
CA GLU A 67 -4.33 -12.33 41.71
C GLU A 67 -4.94 -11.48 40.59
N GLN A 68 -4.20 -11.26 39.50
CA GLN A 68 -4.69 -10.49 38.34
C GLN A 68 -5.76 -11.26 37.54
N VAL A 69 -5.58 -12.57 37.36
CA VAL A 69 -6.61 -13.43 36.74
C VAL A 69 -7.92 -13.40 37.54
N LEU A 70 -7.83 -13.45 38.87
CA LEU A 70 -8.99 -13.40 39.77
C LEU A 70 -9.60 -12.00 39.87
N LYS A 71 -8.81 -10.93 39.76
CA LYS A 71 -9.30 -9.55 39.65
C LYS A 71 -10.18 -9.35 38.41
N GLY A 72 -9.86 -10.05 37.32
CA GLY A 72 -10.65 -10.03 36.09
C GLY A 72 -10.37 -8.82 35.21
N SER A 73 -11.39 -8.42 34.44
CA SER A 73 -11.37 -7.35 33.44
C SER A 73 -12.19 -6.14 33.91
N GLU A 74 -12.17 -5.05 33.14
CA GLU A 74 -13.10 -3.91 33.35
C GLU A 74 -14.58 -4.32 33.26
N GLU A 75 -14.87 -5.42 32.54
CA GLU A 75 -16.21 -6.01 32.40
C GLU A 75 -16.51 -7.08 33.48
N GLY A 76 -15.69 -7.19 34.52
CA GLY A 76 -15.89 -8.10 35.65
C GLY A 76 -15.03 -9.39 35.62
N PRO A 77 -15.36 -10.39 36.48
CA PRO A 77 -14.54 -11.56 36.70
C PRO A 77 -14.47 -12.47 35.46
N VAL A 78 -13.25 -12.75 35.00
CA VAL A 78 -13.02 -13.59 33.81
C VAL A 78 -12.92 -15.09 34.17
N VAL A 79 -12.51 -15.39 35.40
CA VAL A 79 -12.48 -16.74 35.96
C VAL A 79 -13.12 -16.73 37.33
N ILE A 80 -13.98 -17.73 37.60
CA ILE A 80 -14.58 -17.98 38.91
C ILE A 80 -13.97 -19.26 39.48
N GLU A 81 -13.24 -19.11 40.58
CA GLU A 81 -12.50 -20.20 41.21
C GLU A 81 -13.42 -21.40 41.55
N GLY A 82 -12.98 -22.61 41.18
CA GLY A 82 -13.74 -23.86 41.36
C GLY A 82 -14.94 -24.04 40.39
N ARG A 83 -15.39 -22.99 39.69
CA ARG A 83 -16.61 -22.99 38.87
C ARG A 83 -16.30 -22.74 37.38
N PRO A 84 -15.78 -23.75 36.65
CA PRO A 84 -15.43 -23.60 35.24
C PRO A 84 -16.62 -23.29 34.32
N LYS A 85 -17.85 -23.74 34.67
CA LYS A 85 -19.05 -23.43 33.88
C LYS A 85 -19.47 -21.96 33.96
N ASP A 86 -19.09 -21.28 35.04
CA ASP A 86 -19.48 -19.90 35.33
C ASP A 86 -18.34 -18.92 34.98
N SER A 87 -17.26 -19.43 34.34
CA SER A 87 -16.04 -18.69 34.04
C SER A 87 -16.02 -18.26 32.58
N ARG A 88 -16.19 -16.96 32.32
CA ARG A 88 -16.20 -16.35 30.97
C ARG A 88 -15.00 -16.76 30.10
N LEU A 89 -13.83 -17.02 30.71
CA LEU A 89 -12.66 -17.58 30.01
C LEU A 89 -12.97 -18.85 29.20
N LEU A 90 -13.82 -19.75 29.69
CA LEU A 90 -14.19 -20.96 28.96
C LEU A 90 -15.29 -20.74 27.91
N GLU A 91 -16.04 -19.65 27.99
CA GLU A 91 -17.07 -19.30 26.99
C GLU A 91 -16.40 -18.76 25.73
N VAL A 92 -15.47 -17.80 25.87
CA VAL A 92 -14.83 -17.12 24.74
C VAL A 92 -13.85 -18.01 23.95
N VAL A 93 -13.30 -19.07 24.56
CA VAL A 93 -12.36 -20.00 23.89
C VAL A 93 -13.03 -21.12 23.07
N LEU A 94 -14.37 -21.18 23.07
CA LEU A 94 -15.12 -22.17 22.30
C LEU A 94 -15.36 -21.72 20.87
N LEU A 95 -15.43 -22.71 19.96
CA LEU A 95 -15.63 -22.49 18.54
C LEU A 95 -17.00 -21.84 18.29
N GLY A 96 -17.00 -20.66 17.67
CA GLY A 96 -18.23 -19.90 17.39
C GLY A 96 -18.69 -18.95 18.50
N ALA A 97 -17.89 -18.74 19.55
CA ALA A 97 -18.14 -17.68 20.53
C ALA A 97 -17.99 -16.28 19.90
N ASP A 98 -18.68 -15.28 20.48
CA ASP A 98 -18.52 -13.87 20.12
C ASP A 98 -18.40 -13.01 21.39
N PRO A 99 -17.26 -12.34 21.66
CA PRO A 99 -16.01 -12.41 20.91
C PRO A 99 -15.28 -13.76 21.11
N HIS A 100 -14.79 -14.37 20.03
CA HIS A 100 -13.91 -15.53 20.11
C HIS A 100 -12.49 -15.14 20.53
N MET A 101 -11.89 -15.89 21.46
CA MET A 101 -10.53 -15.68 21.97
C MET A 101 -9.75 -17.00 22.01
N PRO A 102 -8.53 -17.09 21.45
CA PRO A 102 -7.83 -16.07 20.66
C PRO A 102 -8.55 -15.77 19.31
N PRO A 103 -8.66 -14.49 18.89
CA PRO A 103 -9.51 -14.07 17.76
C PRO A 103 -9.01 -14.51 16.37
N ARG A 104 -7.93 -15.29 16.31
CA ARG A 104 -7.32 -15.81 15.07
C ARG A 104 -6.89 -17.28 15.17
N LYS A 105 -7.19 -17.97 16.28
CA LYS A 105 -6.74 -19.34 16.55
C LYS A 105 -7.66 -20.04 17.54
N GLN A 106 -8.27 -21.14 17.13
CA GLN A 106 -9.01 -22.03 18.02
C GLN A 106 -8.03 -22.85 18.89
N LEU A 107 -8.25 -22.89 20.21
CA LEU A 107 -7.53 -23.78 21.11
C LEU A 107 -7.92 -25.25 20.86
N ALA A 108 -6.95 -26.16 20.99
CA ALA A 108 -7.17 -27.59 20.87
C ALA A 108 -8.04 -28.14 22.01
N PRO A 109 -8.85 -29.20 21.81
CA PRO A 109 -9.73 -29.75 22.86
C PRO A 109 -9.01 -30.10 24.16
N GLY A 110 -7.77 -30.61 24.08
CA GLY A 110 -6.93 -30.89 25.25
C GLY A 110 -6.53 -29.63 26.04
N GLN A 111 -6.20 -28.53 25.35
CA GLN A 111 -5.87 -27.24 25.98
C GLN A 111 -7.09 -26.67 26.74
N ILE A 112 -8.27 -26.71 26.11
CA ILE A 112 -9.53 -26.28 26.74
C ILE A 112 -9.84 -27.14 27.97
N GLN A 113 -9.57 -28.45 27.90
CA GLN A 113 -9.71 -29.35 29.04
C GLN A 113 -8.72 -29.03 30.17
N THR A 114 -7.46 -28.69 29.86
CA THR A 114 -6.48 -28.21 30.83
C THR A 114 -6.97 -26.96 31.57
N LEU A 115 -7.49 -25.94 30.86
CA LEU A 115 -8.08 -24.74 31.49
C LEU A 115 -9.27 -25.11 32.38
N ARG A 116 -10.15 -26.00 31.92
CA ARG A 116 -11.33 -26.45 32.66
C ARG A 116 -10.97 -27.14 33.98
N ASP A 117 -9.97 -28.00 33.96
CA ASP A 117 -9.52 -28.73 35.14
C ASP A 117 -8.71 -27.81 36.09
N TRP A 118 -7.95 -26.87 35.53
CA TRP A 118 -7.22 -25.85 36.28
C TRP A 118 -8.14 -24.92 37.08
N ILE A 119 -9.20 -24.40 36.45
CA ILE A 119 -10.22 -23.59 37.15
C ILE A 119 -10.91 -24.43 38.24
N ARG A 120 -11.28 -25.68 37.93
CA ARG A 120 -11.93 -26.59 38.91
C ARG A 120 -11.04 -26.86 40.13
N ARG A 121 -9.71 -26.89 39.98
CA ARG A 121 -8.74 -27.16 41.05
C ARG A 121 -8.23 -25.91 41.79
N GLY A 122 -8.87 -24.75 41.63
CA GLY A 122 -8.54 -23.55 42.43
C GLY A 122 -7.47 -22.64 41.81
N LEU A 123 -7.25 -22.73 40.49
CA LEU A 123 -6.18 -22.01 39.78
C LEU A 123 -4.80 -22.21 40.45
N PRO A 124 -4.29 -23.46 40.58
CA PRO A 124 -2.93 -23.69 41.04
C PRO A 124 -1.96 -22.93 40.10
N TRP A 125 -1.08 -22.11 40.67
CA TRP A 125 -0.25 -21.18 39.90
C TRP A 125 1.24 -21.49 40.12
N ASP A 126 1.95 -21.88 39.06
CA ASP A 126 3.41 -22.04 39.11
C ASP A 126 4.10 -20.89 38.37
N ALA A 127 4.37 -19.79 39.11
CA ALA A 127 4.99 -18.59 38.54
C ALA A 127 6.38 -18.84 37.95
N ARG A 128 7.10 -19.89 38.39
CA ARG A 128 8.44 -20.25 37.89
C ARG A 128 8.43 -20.58 36.39
N VAL A 129 7.29 -20.99 35.86
CA VAL A 129 7.07 -21.31 34.44
C VAL A 129 7.14 -20.08 33.54
N LEU A 130 6.92 -18.89 34.09
CA LEU A 130 7.07 -17.62 33.36
C LEU A 130 8.54 -17.24 33.19
N SER A 131 9.42 -17.71 34.09
CA SER A 131 10.88 -17.64 33.96
C SER A 131 11.49 -18.85 33.22
N ASP A 132 10.78 -19.98 33.10
CA ASP A 132 11.29 -21.18 32.44
C ASP A 132 11.34 -21.01 30.91
N GLU A 133 12.57 -20.98 30.39
CA GLU A 133 12.84 -21.03 28.96
C GLU A 133 12.31 -22.34 28.35
N PRO A 134 11.48 -22.29 27.29
CA PRO A 134 10.99 -23.51 26.65
C PRO A 134 12.16 -24.29 26.04
N ALA A 135 12.27 -25.58 26.39
CA ALA A 135 13.35 -26.43 25.91
C ALA A 135 13.39 -26.45 24.36
N PRO A 136 14.52 -26.09 23.73
CA PRO A 136 14.61 -26.01 22.28
C PRO A 136 14.41 -27.38 21.63
N ARG A 137 13.61 -27.42 20.56
CA ARG A 137 13.44 -28.63 19.74
C ARG A 137 14.77 -29.01 19.10
N ALA A 138 15.11 -30.29 19.09
CA ALA A 138 16.28 -30.81 18.37
C ALA A 138 16.19 -30.47 16.86
N VAL A 139 17.27 -29.92 16.32
CA VAL A 139 17.44 -29.52 14.92
C VAL A 139 18.76 -30.12 14.43
N THR A 140 18.75 -30.68 13.22
CA THR A 140 19.96 -31.15 12.54
C THR A 140 20.44 -30.05 11.60
N LEU A 141 21.72 -29.73 11.64
CA LEU A 141 22.33 -28.75 10.74
C LEU A 141 22.83 -29.43 9.46
N GLU A 142 22.59 -28.79 8.32
CA GLU A 142 23.06 -29.20 7.00
C GLU A 142 24.19 -28.25 6.52
N SER A 143 25.10 -28.74 5.67
CA SER A 143 26.11 -27.87 5.06
C SER A 143 25.49 -26.95 4.03
N ALA A 144 25.64 -25.64 4.21
CA ALA A 144 25.16 -24.64 3.25
C ALA A 144 25.84 -24.79 1.86
N ALA A 145 25.18 -24.27 0.83
CA ALA A 145 25.70 -24.29 -0.53
C ALA A 145 27.11 -23.65 -0.63
N PRO A 146 28.06 -24.22 -1.41
CA PRO A 146 29.43 -23.72 -1.47
C PRO A 146 29.60 -22.25 -1.86
N SER A 147 28.60 -21.68 -2.55
CA SER A 147 28.52 -20.29 -3.00
C SER A 147 28.12 -19.28 -1.92
N PHE A 148 27.71 -19.71 -0.73
CA PHE A 148 27.30 -18.83 0.37
C PHE A 148 28.25 -19.02 1.55
N ARG A 149 29.31 -18.19 1.63
CA ARG A 149 30.34 -18.28 2.68
C ARG A 149 30.68 -16.91 3.30
N PRO A 150 29.69 -16.18 3.85
CA PRO A 150 29.94 -14.88 4.47
C PRO A 150 30.99 -14.96 5.58
N VAL A 151 31.76 -13.89 5.74
CA VAL A 151 32.57 -13.67 6.94
C VAL A 151 31.68 -13.15 8.05
N ALA A 152 31.07 -14.08 8.79
CA ALA A 152 30.08 -13.76 9.80
C ALA A 152 30.67 -13.04 11.03
N ALA A 153 31.91 -13.35 11.41
CA ALA A 153 32.62 -12.67 12.50
C ALA A 153 34.14 -12.54 12.25
N LEU A 154 34.70 -11.49 12.82
CA LEU A 154 36.14 -11.19 12.89
C LEU A 154 36.49 -10.84 14.34
N ALA A 155 37.63 -11.32 14.82
CA ALA A 155 38.14 -10.93 16.14
C ALA A 155 39.68 -10.83 16.12
N LEU A 156 40.21 -9.70 16.61
CA LEU A 156 41.64 -9.49 16.80
C LEU A 156 42.07 -9.95 18.18
N ASP A 157 43.29 -10.50 18.28
CA ASP A 157 43.88 -10.79 19.58
C ASP A 157 44.26 -9.48 20.32
N PRO A 158 44.49 -9.52 21.65
CA PRO A 158 44.69 -8.30 22.45
C PRO A 158 45.87 -7.43 22.04
N ALA A 159 46.85 -8.00 21.31
CA ALA A 159 48.00 -7.29 20.76
C ALA A 159 47.75 -6.72 19.35
N GLY A 160 46.64 -7.07 18.69
CA GLY A 160 46.37 -6.72 17.28
C GLY A 160 47.30 -7.45 16.29
N HIS A 161 47.95 -8.53 16.72
CA HIS A 161 48.93 -9.29 15.94
C HIS A 161 48.30 -10.47 15.21
N ARG A 162 47.19 -11.04 15.72
CA ARG A 162 46.49 -12.17 15.10
C ARG A 162 45.03 -11.84 14.84
N LEU A 163 44.54 -12.25 13.67
CA LEU A 163 43.15 -12.10 13.26
C LEU A 163 42.49 -13.48 13.16
N ALA A 164 41.46 -13.72 13.96
CA ALA A 164 40.56 -14.85 13.82
C ALA A 164 39.42 -14.50 12.85
N VAL A 165 39.14 -15.40 11.91
CA VAL A 165 38.16 -15.21 10.84
C VAL A 165 37.16 -16.37 10.85
N ALA A 166 35.88 -16.09 11.11
CA ALA A 166 34.80 -17.06 11.05
C ALA A 166 34.13 -17.07 9.66
N ARG A 167 33.98 -18.27 9.07
CA ARG A 167 33.30 -18.49 7.79
C ARG A 167 32.43 -19.74 7.86
N MET A 168 31.51 -19.90 6.90
CA MET A 168 30.86 -21.19 6.67
C MET A 168 31.92 -22.29 6.42
N GLY A 169 32.06 -23.22 7.34
CA GLY A 169 33.02 -24.32 7.28
C GLY A 169 34.22 -24.25 8.23
N GLY A 170 34.33 -23.23 9.09
CA GLY A 170 35.35 -23.19 10.14
C GLY A 170 35.84 -21.80 10.57
N ILE A 171 36.91 -21.82 11.34
CA ILE A 171 37.66 -20.65 11.81
C ILE A 171 39.09 -20.79 11.28
N ASP A 172 39.63 -19.71 10.72
CA ASP A 172 41.05 -19.57 10.36
C ASP A 172 41.68 -18.47 11.24
N ILE A 173 42.95 -18.64 11.65
CA ILE A 173 43.73 -17.58 12.32
C ILE A 173 44.89 -17.16 11.42
N HIS A 174 45.08 -15.84 11.29
CA HIS A 174 46.08 -15.20 10.42
C HIS A 174 47.03 -14.30 11.21
N ASP A 175 48.31 -14.33 10.84
CA ASP A 175 49.37 -13.49 11.43
C ASP A 175 49.47 -12.14 10.70
N LEU A 176 49.11 -11.05 11.38
CA LEU A 176 49.11 -9.69 10.83
C LEU A 176 50.47 -8.98 10.89
N GLN A 177 51.50 -9.61 11.45
CA GLN A 177 52.86 -9.09 11.49
C GLN A 177 53.65 -9.49 10.23
N LYS A 178 53.26 -10.58 9.55
CA LYS A 178 53.92 -11.09 8.35
C LYS A 178 53.27 -10.58 7.05
N PRO A 179 54.05 -10.25 6.00
CA PRO A 179 53.51 -9.89 4.69
C PRO A 179 52.60 -10.97 4.13
N GLY A 180 51.47 -10.58 3.53
CA GLY A 180 50.48 -11.51 2.96
C GLY A 180 49.61 -12.25 3.97
N PHE A 181 49.71 -11.92 5.27
CA PHE A 181 48.83 -12.42 6.34
C PHE A 181 48.64 -13.95 6.36
N PRO A 182 49.73 -14.73 6.48
CA PRO A 182 49.68 -16.19 6.38
C PRO A 182 48.77 -16.81 7.45
N ARG A 183 48.01 -17.84 7.04
CA ARG A 183 47.20 -18.67 7.94
C ARG A 183 48.13 -19.48 8.85
N VAL A 184 47.98 -19.34 10.15
CA VAL A 184 48.76 -20.06 11.18
C VAL A 184 48.01 -21.24 11.79
N ALA A 185 46.67 -21.18 11.86
CA ALA A 185 45.82 -22.28 12.33
C ALA A 185 44.49 -22.34 11.57
N ARG A 186 43.86 -23.53 11.55
CA ARG A 186 42.52 -23.77 10.96
C ARG A 186 41.76 -24.83 11.75
N SER A 187 40.48 -24.59 12.04
CA SER A 187 39.62 -25.61 12.65
C SER A 187 39.13 -26.65 11.62
N VAL A 188 39.00 -27.91 12.08
CA VAL A 188 38.61 -29.05 11.24
C VAL A 188 37.19 -29.51 11.58
N GLY A 189 36.35 -29.70 10.56
CA GLY A 189 35.08 -30.43 10.69
C GLY A 189 33.85 -29.63 11.16
N SER A 190 33.89 -28.30 11.24
CA SER A 190 32.71 -27.50 11.62
C SER A 190 31.74 -27.32 10.45
N VAL A 191 30.56 -27.94 10.54
CA VAL A 191 29.41 -27.66 9.65
C VAL A 191 28.64 -26.41 10.13
N ASP A 192 28.79 -26.05 11.40
CA ASP A 192 28.04 -24.97 12.04
C ASP A 192 28.47 -23.58 11.51
N PRO A 193 27.53 -22.67 11.20
CA PRO A 193 27.83 -21.25 11.06
C PRO A 193 28.29 -20.68 12.41
N VAL A 194 29.50 -20.11 12.42
CA VAL A 194 30.03 -19.36 13.57
C VAL A 194 29.62 -17.90 13.37
N GLU A 195 28.80 -17.39 14.28
CA GLU A 195 28.15 -16.08 14.20
C GLU A 195 28.92 -14.99 14.96
N SER A 196 29.78 -15.40 15.92
CA SER A 196 30.53 -14.51 16.80
C SER A 196 31.86 -15.13 17.23
N LEU A 197 32.86 -14.27 17.47
CA LEU A 197 34.20 -14.64 17.93
C LEU A 197 34.66 -13.64 18.99
N ALA A 198 35.38 -14.10 20.00
CA ALA A 198 36.09 -13.24 20.96
C ALA A 198 37.38 -13.90 21.46
N TRP A 199 38.41 -13.10 21.70
CA TRP A 199 39.67 -13.53 22.32
C TRP A 199 39.65 -13.27 23.83
N SER A 200 40.29 -14.14 24.61
CA SER A 200 40.61 -13.82 26.01
C SER A 200 41.65 -12.70 26.07
N ARG A 201 41.64 -11.89 27.14
CA ARG A 201 42.57 -10.76 27.30
C ARG A 201 44.05 -11.13 27.40
N ASP A 202 44.36 -12.38 27.72
CA ASP A 202 45.72 -12.92 27.72
C ASP A 202 46.13 -13.55 26.36
N GLY A 203 45.22 -13.56 25.38
CA GLY A 203 45.43 -14.12 24.04
C GLY A 203 45.58 -15.65 24.01
N ARG A 204 45.25 -16.36 25.11
CA ARG A 204 45.43 -17.81 25.24
C ARG A 204 44.19 -18.65 24.88
N GLN A 205 43.02 -18.04 24.77
CA GLN A 205 41.79 -18.70 24.37
C GLN A 205 41.03 -17.87 23.32
N LEU A 206 40.33 -18.58 22.44
CA LEU A 206 39.34 -18.02 21.53
C LEU A 206 37.99 -18.66 21.84
N ALA A 207 36.92 -17.86 21.94
CA ALA A 207 35.55 -18.33 22.05
C ALA A 207 34.82 -18.12 20.71
N SER A 208 33.90 -19.03 20.37
CA SER A 208 33.05 -18.90 19.18
C SER A 208 31.59 -19.21 19.49
N GLY A 209 30.67 -18.31 19.15
CA GLY A 209 29.23 -18.54 19.18
C GLY A 209 28.70 -19.10 17.86
N SER A 210 27.78 -20.05 17.95
CA SER A 210 27.13 -20.72 16.82
C SER A 210 25.69 -21.11 17.19
N PHE A 211 24.98 -21.87 16.35
CA PHE A 211 23.59 -22.25 16.65
C PHE A 211 23.47 -23.18 17.87
N ARG A 212 22.90 -22.65 18.96
CA ARG A 212 22.71 -23.29 20.28
C ARG A 212 23.99 -23.86 20.88
N ARG A 213 25.13 -23.25 20.56
CA ARG A 213 26.45 -23.80 20.87
C ARG A 213 27.52 -22.73 21.02
N VAL A 214 28.33 -22.85 22.07
CA VAL A 214 29.58 -22.08 22.24
C VAL A 214 30.75 -23.04 22.38
N ARG A 215 31.87 -22.74 21.72
CA ARG A 215 33.13 -23.50 21.84
C ARG A 215 34.26 -22.61 22.33
N PHE A 216 35.12 -23.17 23.15
CA PHE A 216 36.41 -22.61 23.56
C PHE A 216 37.51 -23.36 22.81
N TRP A 217 38.43 -22.61 22.22
CA TRP A 217 39.47 -23.11 21.33
C TRP A 217 40.85 -22.71 21.85
N ASN A 218 41.79 -23.63 21.71
CA ASN A 218 43.20 -23.29 21.78
C ASN A 218 43.60 -22.53 20.50
N PRO A 219 44.12 -21.30 20.57
CA PRO A 219 44.39 -20.49 19.38
C PRO A 219 45.62 -20.93 18.58
N GLU A 220 46.54 -21.71 19.16
CA GLU A 220 47.73 -22.21 18.44
C GLU A 220 47.40 -23.40 17.54
N THR A 221 46.42 -24.22 17.93
CA THR A 221 46.07 -25.47 17.23
C THR A 221 44.66 -25.48 16.64
N LEU A 222 43.79 -24.54 17.05
CA LEU A 222 42.34 -24.56 16.83
C LEU A 222 41.66 -25.90 17.17
N THR A 223 42.14 -26.57 18.23
CA THR A 223 41.43 -27.68 18.86
C THR A 223 40.40 -27.18 19.87
N VAL A 224 39.22 -27.81 19.90
CA VAL A 224 38.17 -27.53 20.90
C VAL A 224 38.63 -28.01 22.27
N GLU A 225 38.80 -27.10 23.21
CA GLU A 225 39.09 -27.42 24.61
C GLU A 225 37.80 -27.66 25.41
N ARG A 226 36.70 -26.98 25.03
CA ARG A 226 35.39 -27.10 25.69
C ARG A 226 34.24 -26.71 24.77
N GLU A 227 33.06 -27.30 25.00
CA GLU A 227 31.81 -26.96 24.30
C GLU A 227 30.65 -26.81 25.29
N ILE A 228 29.74 -25.87 25.02
CA ILE A 228 28.48 -25.65 25.74
C ILE A 228 27.34 -25.78 24.75
N VAL A 229 26.42 -26.72 25.00
CA VAL A 229 25.21 -26.97 24.17
C VAL A 229 23.90 -26.97 24.96
N ASN A 230 23.97 -26.98 26.29
CA ASN A 230 22.80 -27.10 27.16
C ASN A 230 22.35 -25.72 27.63
N GLY A 231 21.06 -25.41 27.50
CA GLY A 231 20.49 -24.14 27.96
C GLY A 231 20.79 -22.95 27.04
N LEU A 232 20.80 -23.16 25.72
CA LEU A 232 20.88 -22.11 24.68
C LEU A 232 19.71 -22.31 23.71
N SER A 233 18.91 -21.28 23.39
CA SER A 233 17.66 -21.41 22.62
C SER A 233 17.77 -21.12 21.12
N GLY A 234 18.80 -20.41 20.66
CA GLY A 234 18.97 -20.12 19.23
C GLY A 234 20.39 -19.75 18.80
N ARG A 235 20.54 -18.83 17.84
CA ARG A 235 21.86 -18.38 17.34
C ARG A 235 22.56 -17.60 18.46
N VAL A 236 23.81 -17.96 18.77
CA VAL A 236 24.66 -17.17 19.69
C VAL A 236 25.36 -16.08 18.88
N MET A 237 24.68 -14.94 18.74
CA MET A 237 25.05 -13.85 17.84
C MET A 237 26.20 -12.98 18.36
N SER A 238 26.50 -13.06 19.65
CA SER A 238 27.59 -12.34 20.30
C SER A 238 28.17 -13.16 21.45
N VAL A 239 29.50 -13.11 21.61
CA VAL A 239 30.26 -13.69 22.73
C VAL A 239 31.39 -12.74 23.09
N GLU A 240 31.76 -12.68 24.37
CA GLU A 240 32.83 -11.79 24.84
C GLU A 240 33.39 -12.23 26.20
N PHE A 241 34.70 -12.07 26.42
CA PHE A 241 35.34 -12.38 27.70
C PHE A 241 35.30 -11.19 28.67
N SER A 242 35.12 -11.48 29.96
CA SER A 242 35.26 -10.49 31.02
C SER A 242 36.69 -9.94 31.13
N ALA A 243 36.83 -8.76 31.75
CA ALA A 243 38.09 -8.05 31.92
C ALA A 243 39.21 -8.84 32.65
N ASP A 244 38.84 -9.85 33.44
CA ASP A 244 39.72 -10.78 34.16
C ASP A 244 39.85 -12.17 33.51
N GLY A 245 39.13 -12.42 32.41
CA GLY A 245 39.07 -13.71 31.71
C GLY A 245 38.35 -14.83 32.45
N SER A 246 37.72 -14.59 33.61
CA SER A 246 37.06 -15.63 34.40
C SER A 246 35.65 -16.01 33.89
N GLN A 247 35.01 -15.07 33.19
CA GLN A 247 33.65 -15.20 32.66
C GLN A 247 33.58 -14.92 31.15
N LEU A 248 32.57 -15.50 30.51
CA LEU A 248 32.16 -15.20 29.14
C LEU A 248 30.71 -14.68 29.17
N ALA A 249 30.48 -13.49 28.62
CA ALA A 249 29.14 -13.04 28.26
C ALA A 249 28.76 -13.60 26.88
N LEU A 250 27.51 -13.99 26.72
CA LEU A 250 26.97 -14.39 25.42
C LEU A 250 25.51 -13.96 25.25
N GLY A 251 25.15 -13.60 24.03
CA GLY A 251 23.80 -13.25 23.62
C GLY A 251 23.23 -14.32 22.70
N ASP A 252 22.15 -14.98 23.12
CA ASP A 252 21.46 -15.99 22.32
C ASP A 252 19.95 -15.74 22.22
N GLY A 253 19.35 -16.22 21.14
CA GLY A 253 17.90 -16.19 20.98
C GLY A 253 17.42 -16.85 19.71
N GLY A 254 16.19 -17.33 19.73
CA GLY A 254 15.47 -17.73 18.51
C GLY A 254 15.09 -16.49 17.69
N GLY A 255 15.03 -16.63 16.36
CA GLY A 255 14.64 -15.52 15.49
C GLY A 255 13.24 -15.00 15.82
N GLY A 256 13.12 -13.71 16.15
CA GLY A 256 11.83 -13.10 16.50
C GLY A 256 11.20 -13.61 17.80
N LEU A 257 12.04 -14.18 18.69
CA LEU A 257 11.76 -14.51 20.08
C LEU A 257 12.69 -13.67 20.99
N PRO A 258 12.40 -13.54 22.30
CA PRO A 258 13.24 -12.79 23.22
C PRO A 258 14.71 -13.24 23.23
N GLY A 259 15.62 -12.26 23.25
CA GLY A 259 17.05 -12.46 23.40
C GLY A 259 17.45 -12.56 24.87
N TYR A 260 18.23 -13.59 25.19
CA TYR A 260 18.76 -13.88 26.51
C TYR A 260 20.24 -13.50 26.56
N LEU A 261 20.64 -12.92 27.69
CA LEU A 261 22.04 -12.67 28.00
C LEU A 261 22.44 -13.65 29.09
N ARG A 262 23.55 -14.37 28.87
CA ARG A 262 24.08 -15.34 29.83
C ARG A 262 25.51 -15.01 30.21
N LEU A 263 25.83 -15.24 31.47
CA LEU A 263 27.19 -15.19 32.01
C LEU A 263 27.61 -16.61 32.36
N VAL A 264 28.72 -17.04 31.78
CA VAL A 264 29.28 -18.40 31.84
C VAL A 264 30.64 -18.33 32.52
N SER A 265 30.98 -19.29 33.38
CA SER A 265 32.36 -19.40 33.87
C SER A 265 33.23 -20.11 32.84
N VAL A 266 34.41 -19.54 32.55
CA VAL A 266 35.37 -20.11 31.60
C VAL A 266 36.01 -21.39 32.16
N ALA A 267 36.14 -21.49 33.48
CA ALA A 267 36.81 -22.60 34.17
C ALA A 267 36.01 -23.91 34.17
N ASP A 268 34.67 -23.85 34.30
CA ASP A 268 33.77 -25.02 34.30
C ASP A 268 32.86 -25.10 33.07
N GLY A 269 32.65 -24.01 32.32
CA GLY A 269 31.71 -23.93 31.20
C GLY A 269 30.25 -23.83 31.63
N ARG A 270 29.97 -23.58 32.91
CA ARG A 270 28.61 -23.53 33.46
C ARG A 270 28.01 -22.15 33.29
N ILE A 271 26.77 -22.09 32.82
CA ILE A 271 25.94 -20.87 32.90
C ILE A 271 25.73 -20.54 34.38
N GLN A 272 26.33 -19.44 34.82
CA GLN A 272 26.22 -18.92 36.19
C GLN A 272 24.94 -18.10 36.35
N ARG A 273 24.60 -17.30 35.34
CA ARG A 273 23.41 -16.44 35.28
C ARG A 273 22.84 -16.40 33.87
N SER A 274 21.52 -16.31 33.75
CA SER A 274 20.78 -16.10 32.49
C SER A 274 19.58 -15.21 32.77
N TRP A 275 19.33 -14.22 31.91
CA TRP A 275 18.16 -13.36 31.99
C TRP A 275 17.68 -12.90 30.61
N LYS A 276 16.39 -12.63 30.49
CA LYS A 276 15.78 -12.03 29.30
C LYS A 276 16.23 -10.58 29.21
N ALA A 277 17.08 -10.26 28.24
CA ALA A 277 17.66 -8.94 28.08
C ALA A 277 16.88 -8.09 27.05
N HIS A 278 16.45 -8.69 25.95
CA HIS A 278 15.77 -8.01 24.84
C HIS A 278 14.51 -8.76 24.37
N ALA A 279 13.58 -8.06 23.72
CA ALA A 279 12.35 -8.66 23.19
C ALA A 279 12.54 -9.37 21.83
N ASP A 280 13.71 -9.21 21.20
CA ASP A 280 14.18 -9.89 19.99
C ASP A 280 15.68 -10.27 20.18
N SER A 281 16.32 -10.83 19.16
CA SER A 281 17.73 -11.23 19.19
C SER A 281 18.69 -10.10 19.63
N ILE A 282 19.73 -10.47 20.38
CA ILE A 282 20.87 -9.59 20.71
C ILE A 282 21.87 -9.70 19.55
N PHE A 283 22.36 -8.58 19.01
CA PHE A 283 23.30 -8.59 17.87
C PHE A 283 24.75 -8.30 18.25
N ASP A 284 24.97 -7.66 19.41
CA ASP A 284 26.29 -7.22 19.85
C ASP A 284 26.35 -7.13 21.39
N LEU A 285 27.56 -7.29 21.94
CA LEU A 285 27.87 -7.17 23.37
C LEU A 285 29.27 -6.55 23.53
N GLU A 286 29.43 -5.65 24.53
CA GLU A 286 30.76 -5.18 24.97
C GLU A 286 30.83 -5.02 26.50
N PHE A 287 31.91 -5.50 27.12
CA PHE A 287 32.26 -5.26 28.52
C PHE A 287 32.98 -3.92 28.65
N SER A 288 32.66 -3.17 29.71
CA SER A 288 33.50 -2.03 30.09
C SER A 288 34.91 -2.52 30.46
N ARG A 289 35.93 -1.66 30.30
CA ARG A 289 37.34 -2.06 30.51
C ARG A 289 37.64 -2.62 31.92
N ASP A 290 36.87 -2.20 32.91
CA ASP A 290 36.90 -2.64 34.31
C ASP A 290 36.00 -3.86 34.61
N GLY A 291 35.21 -4.32 33.64
CA GLY A 291 34.25 -5.42 33.75
C GLY A 291 32.97 -5.09 34.54
N SER A 292 32.82 -3.88 35.09
CA SER A 292 31.69 -3.55 35.96
C SER A 292 30.36 -3.38 35.23
N ARG A 293 30.41 -3.09 33.92
CA ARG A 293 29.26 -2.91 33.03
C ARG A 293 29.34 -3.83 31.83
N LEU A 294 28.17 -4.14 31.30
CA LEU A 294 27.99 -4.87 30.04
C LEU A 294 27.00 -4.11 29.15
N LEU A 295 27.34 -3.91 27.89
CA LEU A 295 26.53 -3.30 26.85
C LEU A 295 25.82 -4.39 26.04
N SER A 296 24.59 -4.14 25.59
CA SER A 296 23.89 -5.02 24.64
C SER A 296 23.07 -4.25 23.60
N ALA A 297 23.21 -4.65 22.34
CA ALA A 297 22.45 -4.12 21.21
C ALA A 297 21.33 -5.08 20.77
N GLY A 298 20.09 -4.59 20.72
CA GLY A 298 18.90 -5.42 20.50
C GLY A 298 18.16 -5.22 19.18
N GLY A 299 17.59 -6.31 18.67
CA GLY A 299 16.59 -6.31 17.60
C GLY A 299 15.24 -5.70 17.99
N ASP A 300 15.04 -5.37 19.27
CA ASP A 300 13.91 -4.59 19.78
C ASP A 300 14.11 -3.07 19.69
N ALA A 301 15.11 -2.62 18.91
CA ALA A 301 15.52 -1.22 18.71
C ALA A 301 16.10 -0.53 19.95
N LEU A 302 16.41 -1.29 21.01
CA LEU A 302 16.97 -0.78 22.26
C LEU A 302 18.47 -1.08 22.39
N ILE A 303 19.18 -0.16 23.05
CA ILE A 303 20.50 -0.42 23.63
C ILE A 303 20.34 -0.47 25.14
N LYS A 304 20.97 -1.43 25.80
CA LYS A 304 20.90 -1.57 27.26
C LYS A 304 22.30 -1.67 27.85
N VAL A 305 22.50 -0.99 28.97
CA VAL A 305 23.72 -1.08 29.78
C VAL A 305 23.33 -1.73 31.11
N TRP A 306 24.07 -2.75 31.50
CA TRP A 306 23.81 -3.60 32.66
C TRP A 306 24.91 -3.46 33.71
N ASP A 307 24.54 -3.55 34.99
CA ASP A 307 25.46 -3.83 36.08
C ASP A 307 25.84 -5.32 36.01
N THR A 308 27.11 -5.63 35.72
CA THR A 308 27.60 -7.00 35.55
C THR A 308 27.42 -7.84 36.81
N ALA A 309 27.53 -7.26 38.01
CA ALA A 309 27.42 -8.00 39.27
C ALA A 309 25.97 -8.29 39.65
N LYS A 310 25.03 -7.39 39.31
CA LYS A 310 23.60 -7.51 39.65
C LYS A 310 22.74 -8.12 38.54
N ALA A 311 23.24 -8.20 37.30
CA ALA A 311 22.45 -8.56 36.11
C ALA A 311 21.19 -7.68 35.95
N ALA A 312 21.33 -6.39 36.29
CA ALA A 312 20.24 -5.41 36.31
C ALA A 312 20.55 -4.24 35.34
N PRO A 313 19.56 -3.70 34.62
CA PRO A 313 19.79 -2.59 33.70
C PRO A 313 20.05 -1.29 34.48
N ILE A 314 21.13 -0.59 34.16
CA ILE A 314 21.47 0.74 34.70
C ILE A 314 21.05 1.86 33.74
N ALA A 315 21.07 1.59 32.44
CA ALA A 315 20.55 2.47 31.40
C ALA A 315 19.83 1.67 30.31
N VAL A 316 18.76 2.25 29.77
CA VAL A 316 18.09 1.85 28.53
C VAL A 316 18.10 3.09 27.67
N LEU A 317 18.61 2.98 26.44
CA LEU A 317 18.76 4.09 25.51
C LEU A 317 17.76 3.89 24.37
N GLU A 318 16.88 4.88 24.18
CA GLU A 318 15.75 4.83 23.25
C GLU A 318 15.92 5.89 22.15
N GLY A 319 15.65 5.53 20.89
CA GLY A 319 15.69 6.49 19.78
C GLY A 319 16.31 5.99 18.46
N HIS A 320 16.66 4.71 18.35
CA HIS A 320 16.65 4.03 17.05
C HIS A 320 15.21 3.65 16.68
N THR A 321 14.87 3.69 15.38
CA THR A 321 13.52 3.33 14.90
C THR A 321 13.44 1.90 14.35
N SER A 322 14.56 1.17 14.35
CA SER A 322 14.69 -0.20 13.88
C SER A 322 15.85 -0.92 14.61
N GLN A 323 16.18 -2.16 14.23
CA GLN A 323 17.14 -3.00 14.95
C GLN A 323 18.51 -2.34 15.12
N VAL A 324 19.09 -2.42 16.33
CA VAL A 324 20.47 -2.03 16.60
C VAL A 324 21.35 -3.25 16.37
N LEU A 325 22.27 -3.17 15.39
CA LEU A 325 23.10 -4.29 14.97
C LEU A 325 24.48 -4.29 15.63
N ALA A 326 24.95 -3.13 16.07
CA ALA A 326 26.25 -2.99 16.71
C ALA A 326 26.25 -1.83 17.70
N ALA A 327 26.98 -1.97 18.80
CA ALA A 327 27.19 -0.90 19.78
C ALA A 327 28.52 -1.07 20.51
N ALA A 328 29.21 0.04 20.78
CA ALA A 328 30.49 0.04 21.49
C ALA A 328 30.60 1.16 22.54
N PHE A 329 31.31 0.88 23.63
CA PHE A 329 31.65 1.85 24.68
C PHE A 329 32.78 2.79 24.24
N ASN A 330 32.79 4.02 24.76
CA ASN A 330 34.01 4.81 24.79
C ASN A 330 35.00 4.27 25.85
N THR A 331 36.26 4.73 25.78
CA THR A 331 37.39 4.38 26.67
C THR A 331 37.04 4.24 28.15
N ASN A 332 36.17 5.12 28.68
CA ASN A 332 35.82 5.22 30.09
C ASN A 332 34.42 4.66 30.43
N ALA A 333 33.75 4.01 29.46
CA ALA A 333 32.37 3.51 29.57
C ALA A 333 31.37 4.56 30.13
N THR A 334 31.51 5.82 29.71
CA THR A 334 30.58 6.93 29.99
C THR A 334 29.63 7.20 28.82
N GLN A 335 30.05 6.86 27.59
CA GLN A 335 29.29 7.03 26.36
C GLN A 335 29.23 5.73 25.57
N VAL A 336 28.23 5.63 24.70
CA VAL A 336 28.04 4.53 23.75
C VAL A 336 27.95 5.10 22.34
N VAL A 337 28.56 4.44 21.35
CA VAL A 337 28.17 4.58 19.94
C VAL A 337 27.33 3.39 19.53
N SER A 338 26.30 3.59 18.71
CA SER A 338 25.45 2.51 18.20
C SER A 338 25.07 2.72 16.74
N GLY A 339 24.87 1.61 16.03
CA GLY A 339 24.48 1.56 14.63
C GLY A 339 23.35 0.55 14.38
N GLY A 340 22.43 0.89 13.48
CA GLY A 340 21.26 0.05 13.20
C GLY A 340 20.75 0.07 11.76
N THR A 341 19.68 -0.70 11.53
CA THR A 341 18.95 -0.77 10.24
C THR A 341 18.10 0.47 9.96
N ASP A 342 17.95 1.37 10.94
CA ASP A 342 17.42 2.72 10.73
C ASP A 342 18.41 3.64 9.98
N ARG A 343 19.61 3.14 9.64
CA ARG A 343 20.65 3.82 8.86
C ARG A 343 21.24 5.03 9.59
N GLN A 344 21.29 4.95 10.91
CA GLN A 344 21.83 6.01 11.76
C GLN A 344 22.99 5.48 12.61
N LEU A 345 24.03 6.30 12.75
CA LEU A 345 25.11 6.10 13.71
C LEU A 345 24.93 7.15 14.82
N LYS A 346 24.64 6.72 16.05
CA LYS A 346 24.26 7.61 17.17
C LYS A 346 25.25 7.50 18.31
N VAL A 347 25.53 8.61 18.97
CA VAL A 347 26.36 8.67 20.20
C VAL A 347 25.49 9.09 21.38
N TRP A 348 25.64 8.43 22.52
CA TRP A 348 24.78 8.54 23.69
C TRP A 348 25.58 8.80 24.96
N ASP A 349 25.00 9.54 25.90
CA ASP A 349 25.47 9.59 27.28
C ASP A 349 24.74 8.54 28.13
N ILE A 350 25.48 7.76 28.91
CA ILE A 350 24.89 6.68 29.73
C ILE A 350 24.20 7.23 30.98
N ALA A 351 24.68 8.36 31.52
CA ALA A 351 24.18 8.94 32.76
C ALA A 351 22.89 9.75 32.53
N THR A 352 22.85 10.61 31.51
CA THR A 352 21.63 11.35 31.14
C THR A 352 20.65 10.49 30.33
N ARG A 353 21.15 9.43 29.67
CA ARG A 353 20.42 8.58 28.70
C ARG A 353 20.03 9.32 27.41
N GLU A 354 20.60 10.49 27.18
CA GLU A 354 20.32 11.30 26.01
C GLU A 354 21.22 10.94 24.83
N LYS A 355 20.67 11.09 23.63
CA LYS A 355 21.43 11.08 22.37
C LYS A 355 22.17 12.40 22.23
N ILE A 356 23.50 12.35 22.23
CA ILE A 356 24.38 13.51 22.11
C ILE A 356 24.47 13.96 20.64
N VAL A 357 24.70 13.01 19.73
CA VAL A 357 25.08 13.32 18.35
C VAL A 357 24.61 12.22 17.40
N THR A 358 24.27 12.61 16.17
CA THR A 358 24.14 11.69 15.04
C THR A 358 25.32 11.90 14.09
N LEU A 359 26.05 10.83 13.78
CA LEU A 359 27.25 10.85 12.95
C LEU A 359 26.94 10.44 11.50
N GLY A 360 27.47 11.22 10.55
CA GLY A 360 27.22 11.06 9.12
C GLY A 360 25.78 11.31 8.68
N ASP A 361 25.52 11.01 7.41
CA ASP A 361 24.23 11.07 6.72
C ASP A 361 23.93 9.74 6.00
N SER A 362 24.31 8.62 6.63
CA SER A 362 24.33 7.30 6.00
C SER A 362 22.98 6.91 5.40
N MET A 363 22.94 6.70 4.07
CA MET A 363 21.80 6.11 3.36
C MET A 363 21.86 4.57 3.36
N ALA A 364 22.63 3.98 4.28
CA ALA A 364 22.97 2.57 4.39
C ALA A 364 22.88 2.10 5.86
N ALA A 365 22.50 0.85 6.10
CA ALA A 365 22.41 0.29 7.46
C ALA A 365 23.82 0.11 8.06
N ILE A 366 23.99 0.39 9.34
CA ILE A 366 25.28 0.20 10.03
C ILE A 366 25.35 -1.23 10.55
N THR A 367 26.34 -2.01 10.10
CA THR A 367 26.44 -3.46 10.36
C THR A 367 27.45 -3.82 11.46
N ALA A 368 28.46 -2.97 11.67
CA ALA A 368 29.44 -3.07 12.76
C ALA A 368 29.93 -1.67 13.16
N VAL A 369 30.24 -1.48 14.44
CA VAL A 369 30.90 -0.27 14.97
C VAL A 369 32.09 -0.67 15.85
N ALA A 370 33.05 0.23 16.02
CA ALA A 370 34.13 0.06 16.99
C ALA A 370 34.61 1.43 17.51
N TRP A 371 34.98 1.50 18.79
CA TRP A 371 35.55 2.71 19.41
C TRP A 371 36.90 2.37 20.08
N PRO A 372 37.95 2.11 19.28
CA PRO A 372 39.19 1.51 19.77
C PRO A 372 40.02 2.44 20.68
N GLY A 373 40.44 1.88 21.81
CA GLY A 373 41.58 2.36 22.57
C GLY A 373 41.38 3.72 23.25
N ASP A 374 42.50 4.42 23.44
CA ASP A 374 42.53 5.80 23.92
C ASP A 374 42.47 6.78 22.73
N SER A 375 42.15 6.26 21.53
CA SER A 375 42.01 7.05 20.32
C SER A 375 40.60 7.65 20.25
N ALA A 376 40.52 8.98 20.09
CA ALA A 376 39.25 9.69 19.94
C ALA A 376 38.65 9.52 18.53
N SER A 377 38.53 8.27 18.05
CA SER A 377 37.88 7.95 16.78
C SER A 377 36.94 6.76 16.83
N VAL A 378 35.75 6.95 16.26
CA VAL A 378 34.71 5.95 16.03
C VAL A 378 34.85 5.40 14.62
N TRP A 379 34.64 4.09 14.48
CA TRP A 379 34.62 3.38 13.21
C TRP A 379 33.24 2.77 12.97
N ALA A 380 32.79 2.78 11.72
CA ALA A 380 31.53 2.16 11.31
C ALA A 380 31.66 1.48 9.95
N ALA A 381 31.07 0.29 9.82
CA ALA A 381 30.89 -0.40 8.56
C ALA A 381 29.41 -0.41 8.15
N THR A 382 29.13 -0.39 6.85
CA THR A 382 27.76 -0.38 6.32
C THR A 382 27.41 -1.59 5.46
N ASP A 383 26.11 -1.87 5.33
CA ASP A 383 25.57 -2.91 4.46
C ASP A 383 25.83 -2.65 2.95
N ARG A 384 26.18 -1.41 2.60
CA ARG A 384 26.67 -1.01 1.27
C ARG A 384 28.19 -1.03 1.13
N GLY A 385 28.91 -1.64 2.08
CA GLY A 385 30.35 -1.85 2.01
C GLY A 385 31.22 -0.62 2.28
N ALA A 386 30.65 0.49 2.75
CA ALA A 386 31.45 1.63 3.18
C ALA A 386 32.09 1.34 4.55
N ILE A 387 33.34 1.74 4.73
CA ILE A 387 34.03 1.76 6.02
C ILE A 387 34.40 3.22 6.31
N ASP A 388 33.82 3.77 7.36
CA ASP A 388 33.94 5.17 7.75
C ASP A 388 34.61 5.32 9.10
N ARG A 389 35.44 6.35 9.22
CA ARG A 389 36.10 6.78 10.45
C ARG A 389 35.66 8.21 10.78
N TYR A 390 35.29 8.42 12.04
CA TYR A 390 34.91 9.71 12.59
C TYR A 390 35.91 10.08 13.70
N SER A 391 36.56 11.24 13.61
CA SER A 391 37.52 11.75 14.60
C SER A 391 37.13 13.12 15.14
N GLN A 392 37.78 13.55 16.22
CA GLN A 392 37.55 14.85 16.87
C GLN A 392 36.08 15.09 17.29
N LEU A 393 35.44 14.07 17.86
CA LEU A 393 34.07 14.16 18.38
C LEU A 393 33.96 15.28 19.43
N LYS A 394 33.25 16.37 19.09
CA LYS A 394 33.01 17.47 20.02
C LYS A 394 31.87 17.11 20.97
N SER A 395 32.07 17.38 22.26
CA SER A 395 31.05 17.20 23.31
C SER A 395 30.02 18.32 23.26
N HIS A 396 28.74 17.97 23.20
CA HIS A 396 27.62 18.92 23.18
C HIS A 396 26.52 18.51 24.18
N THR A 397 25.68 19.46 24.57
CA THR A 397 24.46 19.22 25.35
C THR A 397 23.26 19.26 24.41
N GLY A 398 22.54 18.13 24.29
CA GLY A 398 21.41 17.96 23.37
C GLY A 398 21.80 17.53 21.95
N GLU A 399 20.79 17.11 21.17
CA GLU A 399 20.95 16.54 19.82
C GLU A 399 21.54 17.53 18.81
N GLN A 400 22.68 17.16 18.19
CA GLN A 400 23.25 17.88 17.05
C GLN A 400 23.58 16.95 15.86
N SER A 401 23.57 17.56 14.67
CA SER A 401 23.92 16.92 13.40
C SER A 401 25.45 16.82 13.21
N SER A 402 25.85 15.97 12.26
CA SER A 402 27.20 15.43 12.03
C SER A 402 28.33 16.42 11.74
N ALA A 403 28.05 17.72 11.59
CA ALA A 403 29.03 18.79 11.38
C ALA A 403 30.02 19.00 12.55
N THR A 404 29.87 18.23 13.63
CA THR A 404 30.64 18.31 14.88
C THR A 404 31.82 17.34 14.95
N ALA A 405 32.01 16.49 13.94
CA ALA A 405 33.09 15.50 13.84
C ALA A 405 33.79 15.55 12.47
N GLU A 406 35.09 15.22 12.43
CA GLU A 406 35.80 14.98 11.17
C GLU A 406 35.41 13.61 10.61
N HIS A 407 34.89 13.56 9.38
CA HIS A 407 34.56 12.32 8.70
C HIS A 407 35.60 11.97 7.62
N ARG A 408 35.99 10.69 7.56
CA ARG A 408 36.79 10.11 6.48
C ARG A 408 36.22 8.76 6.07
N ARG A 409 35.97 8.59 4.77
CA ARG A 409 35.78 7.26 4.18
C ARG A 409 37.14 6.58 4.02
N VAL A 410 37.31 5.44 4.65
CA VAL A 410 38.55 4.64 4.65
C VAL A 410 38.51 3.61 3.52
N ALA A 411 37.36 3.00 3.26
CA ALA A 411 37.16 2.08 2.15
C ALA A 411 35.72 2.09 1.63
N GLN A 412 35.55 1.58 0.40
CA GLN A 412 34.27 1.30 -0.23
C GLN A 412 34.39 -0.05 -0.95
N LEU A 413 33.74 -1.09 -0.38
CA LEU A 413 33.64 -2.41 -0.97
C LEU A 413 32.40 -2.49 -1.87
N LEU A 414 32.41 -3.43 -2.82
CA LEU A 414 31.25 -3.74 -3.67
C LEU A 414 30.24 -4.68 -2.99
N PRO A 415 30.65 -5.71 -2.21
CA PRO A 415 29.71 -6.56 -1.48
C PRO A 415 29.38 -6.00 -0.09
N VAL A 416 28.35 -6.58 0.53
CA VAL A 416 27.89 -6.27 1.90
C VAL A 416 28.99 -6.61 2.91
N VAL A 417 29.34 -5.69 3.81
CA VAL A 417 30.22 -5.95 4.96
C VAL A 417 29.37 -6.37 6.16
N PHE A 418 29.63 -7.55 6.73
CA PHE A 418 28.92 -8.04 7.92
C PHE A 418 29.71 -7.88 9.21
N SER A 419 31.04 -7.95 9.14
CA SER A 419 31.93 -7.94 10.29
C SER A 419 33.12 -7.01 10.07
N MET A 420 33.56 -6.37 11.15
CA MET A 420 34.69 -5.45 11.18
C MET A 420 35.44 -5.64 12.49
N ALA A 421 36.77 -5.62 12.44
CA ALA A 421 37.64 -5.59 13.61
C ALA A 421 38.69 -4.50 13.43
N VAL A 422 38.89 -3.67 14.45
CA VAL A 422 39.84 -2.54 14.43
C VAL A 422 40.91 -2.78 15.50
N THR A 423 42.17 -2.50 15.20
CA THR A 423 43.26 -2.70 16.16
C THR A 423 43.12 -1.77 17.38
N PRO A 424 43.59 -2.16 18.58
CA PRO A 424 43.44 -1.36 19.80
C PRO A 424 44.03 0.07 19.71
N ASP A 425 45.01 0.29 18.85
CA ASP A 425 45.64 1.59 18.55
C ASP A 425 44.88 2.45 17.52
N GLY A 426 43.80 1.91 16.94
CA GLY A 426 43.01 2.55 15.88
C GLY A 426 43.75 2.73 14.55
N GLN A 427 44.90 2.05 14.33
CA GLN A 427 45.73 2.25 13.13
C GLN A 427 45.43 1.29 11.97
N ARG A 428 44.76 0.17 12.21
CA ARG A 428 44.36 -0.80 11.16
C ARG A 428 42.92 -1.25 11.35
N VAL A 429 42.25 -1.51 10.24
CA VAL A 429 40.91 -2.11 10.20
C VAL A 429 40.91 -3.33 9.28
N ALA A 430 40.29 -4.42 9.72
CA ALA A 430 39.94 -5.57 8.90
C ALA A 430 38.42 -5.63 8.75
N ALA A 431 37.92 -5.91 7.55
CA ALA A 431 36.49 -6.10 7.30
C ALA A 431 36.22 -7.31 6.42
N GLY A 432 35.14 -8.01 6.74
CA GLY A 432 34.72 -9.25 6.12
C GLY A 432 33.39 -9.11 5.39
N ASP A 433 33.32 -9.62 4.16
CA ASP A 433 32.18 -9.47 3.27
C ASP A 433 31.34 -10.75 3.07
N LEU A 434 30.21 -10.58 2.38
CA LEU A 434 29.25 -11.63 2.02
C LEU A 434 29.85 -12.75 1.17
N ASP A 435 30.88 -12.44 0.36
CA ASP A 435 31.51 -13.37 -0.58
C ASP A 435 32.64 -14.19 0.08
N GLY A 436 32.92 -13.92 1.36
CA GLY A 436 33.91 -14.65 2.15
C GLY A 436 35.32 -14.06 2.08
N LEU A 437 35.48 -12.85 1.55
CA LEU A 437 36.76 -12.16 1.49
C LEU A 437 36.94 -11.29 2.74
N VAL A 438 38.17 -11.23 3.24
CA VAL A 438 38.58 -10.25 4.26
C VAL A 438 39.63 -9.35 3.65
N ARG A 439 39.48 -8.03 3.83
CA ARG A 439 40.47 -7.03 3.43
C ARG A 439 40.93 -6.24 4.64
N ILE A 440 42.17 -5.73 4.59
CA ILE A 440 42.80 -5.01 5.70
C ILE A 440 43.38 -3.69 5.17
N TRP A 441 43.13 -2.60 5.88
CA TRP A 441 43.60 -1.24 5.56
C TRP A 441 44.31 -0.60 6.75
N ASP A 442 45.14 0.40 6.48
CA ASP A 442 45.55 1.38 7.49
C ASP A 442 44.48 2.45 7.74
N ALA A 443 44.69 3.26 8.78
CA ALA A 443 43.80 4.36 9.18
C ALA A 443 43.72 5.53 8.18
N GLN A 444 44.45 5.45 7.06
CA GLN A 444 44.45 6.42 5.97
C GLN A 444 43.72 5.88 4.72
N GLY A 445 43.37 4.59 4.67
CA GLY A 445 42.64 3.95 3.56
C GLY A 445 43.52 3.17 2.58
N LYS A 446 44.82 3.02 2.86
CA LYS A 446 45.71 2.19 2.04
C LYS A 446 45.45 0.71 2.35
N VAL A 447 45.21 -0.08 1.30
CA VAL A 447 45.12 -1.54 1.40
C VAL A 447 46.47 -2.10 1.84
N LEU A 448 46.49 -2.84 2.95
CA LEU A 448 47.66 -3.54 3.48
C LEU A 448 47.74 -5.00 2.98
N GLY A 449 46.58 -5.58 2.62
CA GLY A 449 46.49 -6.91 2.01
C GLY A 449 45.07 -7.49 2.10
N GLU A 450 44.92 -8.70 1.56
CA GLU A 450 43.65 -9.42 1.46
C GLU A 450 43.84 -10.86 1.94
N VAL A 451 42.84 -11.41 2.63
CA VAL A 451 42.79 -12.80 3.09
C VAL A 451 41.62 -13.49 2.40
N SER A 452 41.89 -14.12 1.27
CA SER A 452 40.95 -15.00 0.57
C SER A 452 41.07 -16.44 1.08
N MET A 453 40.03 -17.25 0.89
CA MET A 453 40.21 -18.70 0.95
C MET A 453 40.89 -19.11 -0.34
N ALA A 454 42.13 -19.63 -0.26
CA ALA A 454 42.61 -20.47 -1.35
C ALA A 454 41.63 -21.64 -1.48
N LEU A 455 41.02 -21.79 -2.66
CA LEU A 455 40.35 -23.02 -3.03
C LEU A 455 41.44 -24.09 -3.17
N GLU A 456 41.76 -24.75 -2.05
CA GLU A 456 42.42 -26.05 -2.08
C GLU A 456 41.60 -26.90 -3.06
N ALA A 457 42.23 -27.27 -4.18
CA ALA A 457 41.58 -27.99 -5.25
C ALA A 457 41.25 -29.40 -4.75
N THR A 458 40.11 -29.53 -4.07
CA THR A 458 39.50 -30.82 -3.80
C THR A 458 39.18 -31.43 -5.14
N THR A 459 40.04 -32.38 -5.55
CA THR A 459 39.82 -33.30 -6.66
C THR A 459 38.34 -33.68 -6.66
N PRO A 460 37.60 -33.49 -7.77
CA PRO A 460 36.15 -33.60 -7.73
C PRO A 460 35.76 -35.03 -7.36
N THR A 461 35.47 -35.25 -6.08
CA THR A 461 34.77 -36.44 -5.62
C THR A 461 33.44 -36.43 -6.33
N THR A 462 33.27 -37.39 -7.24
CA THR A 462 32.13 -37.48 -8.15
C THR A 462 30.86 -37.21 -7.36
N PRO A 463 30.08 -36.16 -7.70
CA PRO A 463 28.86 -35.88 -6.97
C PRO A 463 27.98 -37.11 -7.07
N GLN A 464 27.68 -37.76 -5.94
CA GLN A 464 26.54 -38.65 -5.85
C GLN A 464 25.28 -37.78 -5.95
N THR A 465 25.01 -37.39 -7.19
CA THR A 465 23.79 -36.73 -7.61
C THR A 465 22.69 -37.76 -7.49
N VAL A 466 22.08 -37.83 -6.32
CA VAL A 466 20.68 -38.22 -6.21
C VAL A 466 19.93 -37.24 -7.10
N ALA A 467 19.61 -37.67 -8.32
CA ALA A 467 19.12 -36.81 -9.38
C ALA A 467 17.69 -36.33 -9.08
N THR A 468 17.56 -35.30 -8.26
CA THR A 468 16.31 -34.53 -8.19
C THR A 468 16.13 -33.86 -9.54
N LYS A 469 15.22 -34.41 -10.36
CA LYS A 469 14.84 -33.94 -11.72
C LYS A 469 14.29 -32.49 -11.79
N VAL A 470 14.39 -31.71 -10.71
CA VAL A 470 13.85 -30.36 -10.58
C VAL A 470 15.02 -29.40 -10.38
N PRO A 471 15.22 -28.40 -11.26
CA PRO A 471 16.24 -27.37 -11.07
C PRO A 471 16.07 -26.62 -9.74
N PRO A 472 17.15 -26.05 -9.17
CA PRO A 472 17.02 -25.18 -8.01
C PRO A 472 16.10 -23.97 -8.35
N PRO A 473 15.19 -23.58 -7.45
CA PRO A 473 14.34 -22.41 -7.65
C PRO A 473 15.17 -21.12 -7.52
N SER A 474 14.81 -20.07 -8.27
CA SER A 474 15.39 -18.73 -8.12
C SER A 474 14.50 -17.80 -7.29
N PHE A 475 15.08 -16.70 -6.83
CA PHE A 475 14.30 -15.66 -6.16
C PHE A 475 13.30 -15.03 -7.12
N VAL A 476 13.79 -14.50 -8.25
CA VAL A 476 13.00 -13.70 -9.20
C VAL A 476 11.85 -14.51 -9.81
N ARG A 477 12.12 -15.73 -10.31
CA ARG A 477 11.13 -16.50 -11.11
C ARG A 477 10.16 -17.33 -10.27
N ASP A 478 10.58 -17.78 -9.08
CA ASP A 478 9.84 -18.77 -8.31
C ASP A 478 9.41 -18.27 -6.92
N VAL A 479 10.34 -17.76 -6.10
CA VAL A 479 10.03 -17.35 -4.72
C VAL A 479 9.21 -16.07 -4.66
N LEU A 480 9.61 -15.05 -5.41
CA LEU A 480 9.01 -13.74 -5.38
C LEU A 480 7.51 -13.76 -5.78
N PRO A 481 7.08 -14.48 -6.84
CA PRO A 481 5.66 -14.71 -7.11
C PRO A 481 4.93 -15.41 -5.95
N ALA A 482 5.55 -16.40 -5.32
CA ALA A 482 4.92 -17.17 -4.24
C ALA A 482 4.75 -16.33 -2.96
N LEU A 483 5.65 -15.39 -2.68
CA LEU A 483 5.50 -14.40 -1.60
C LEU A 483 4.40 -13.37 -1.91
N ASN A 484 4.28 -12.93 -3.17
CA ASN A 484 3.21 -12.02 -3.60
C ASN A 484 1.83 -12.72 -3.52
N GLN A 485 1.72 -13.94 -4.03
CA GLN A 485 0.50 -14.77 -3.93
C GLN A 485 0.09 -15.03 -2.47
N ALA A 486 1.06 -15.24 -1.57
CA ALA A 486 0.82 -15.37 -0.13
C ALA A 486 0.49 -14.04 0.58
N GLY A 487 0.40 -12.93 -0.16
CA GLY A 487 0.03 -11.61 0.35
C GLY A 487 1.13 -10.88 1.13
N CYS A 488 2.37 -11.40 1.17
CA CYS A 488 3.48 -10.78 1.90
C CYS A 488 3.82 -9.39 1.32
N ALA A 489 3.86 -9.29 -0.01
CA ALA A 489 4.14 -8.08 -0.78
C ALA A 489 2.86 -7.26 -1.13
N SER A 490 1.85 -7.31 -0.26
CA SER A 490 0.63 -6.50 -0.37
C SER A 490 0.75 -5.22 0.47
N GLY A 491 0.03 -4.16 0.08
CA GLY A 491 -0.03 -2.90 0.84
C GLY A 491 -0.62 -3.03 2.26
N GLY A 492 -1.29 -4.14 2.58
CA GLY A 492 -1.72 -4.47 3.94
C GLY A 492 -0.60 -5.03 4.83
N CYS A 493 0.49 -5.53 4.24
CA CYS A 493 1.61 -6.18 4.92
C CYS A 493 2.93 -5.41 4.72
N HIS A 494 3.96 -6.03 4.11
CA HIS A 494 5.32 -5.45 4.09
C HIS A 494 5.54 -4.39 3.02
N SER A 495 4.58 -4.16 2.13
CA SER A 495 4.69 -3.16 1.05
C SER A 495 4.07 -1.79 1.39
N LYS A 496 4.02 -1.45 2.67
CA LYS A 496 3.77 -0.07 3.12
C LYS A 496 5.03 0.80 2.90
N PRO A 497 4.92 2.13 2.81
CA PRO A 497 6.08 2.99 2.56
C PRO A 497 7.21 2.82 3.60
N GLU A 498 6.85 2.56 4.86
CA GLU A 498 7.77 2.31 5.99
C GLU A 498 8.07 0.82 6.23
N GLY A 499 7.44 -0.08 5.46
CA GLY A 499 7.42 -1.52 5.73
C GLY A 499 6.61 -1.89 6.98
N GLN A 500 6.98 -3.01 7.62
CA GLN A 500 6.44 -3.44 8.92
C GLN A 500 7.54 -4.03 9.79
N SER A 501 7.70 -3.51 11.01
CA SER A 501 8.70 -3.97 12.01
C SER A 501 10.15 -4.05 11.47
N GLY A 502 10.54 -3.07 10.64
CA GLY A 502 11.86 -3.07 9.99
C GLY A 502 12.02 -4.16 8.92
N PHE A 503 10.95 -4.64 8.31
CA PHE A 503 10.99 -5.47 7.10
C PHE A 503 10.08 -4.87 6.04
N LYS A 504 10.67 -4.47 4.91
CA LYS A 504 9.99 -3.84 3.78
C LYS A 504 10.08 -4.74 2.55
N LEU A 505 9.01 -4.75 1.76
CA LEU A 505 8.98 -5.31 0.42
C LEU A 505 8.43 -4.26 -0.54
N SER A 506 8.77 -4.38 -1.82
CA SER A 506 8.22 -3.58 -2.89
C SER A 506 6.75 -3.90 -3.12
N VAL A 507 5.98 -2.93 -3.61
CA VAL A 507 4.55 -3.12 -3.91
C VAL A 507 4.42 -4.07 -5.10
N PHE A 508 3.69 -5.18 -4.94
CA PHE A 508 3.50 -6.23 -5.94
C PHE A 508 4.81 -6.84 -6.52
N SER A 509 5.89 -6.78 -5.75
CA SER A 509 7.20 -7.35 -6.13
C SER A 509 7.89 -6.67 -7.32
N TYR A 510 7.73 -5.35 -7.44
CA TYR A 510 8.31 -4.54 -8.51
C TYR A 510 9.84 -4.35 -8.41
N ASP A 511 10.43 -4.36 -7.22
CA ASP A 511 11.90 -4.27 -7.04
C ASP A 511 12.45 -5.58 -6.46
N PRO A 512 12.72 -6.60 -7.30
CA PRO A 512 13.32 -7.84 -6.85
C PRO A 512 14.68 -7.67 -6.18
N GLN A 513 15.46 -6.63 -6.50
CA GLN A 513 16.79 -6.45 -5.93
C GLN A 513 16.71 -5.96 -4.48
N SER A 514 15.85 -4.98 -4.22
CA SER A 514 15.54 -4.52 -2.85
C SER A 514 14.85 -5.62 -2.04
N ASP A 515 13.86 -6.33 -2.61
CA ASP A 515 13.16 -7.43 -1.94
C ASP A 515 14.11 -8.58 -1.56
N TYR A 516 15.05 -8.90 -2.45
CA TYR A 516 16.10 -9.89 -2.18
C TYR A 516 17.05 -9.41 -1.08
N ALA A 517 17.45 -8.13 -1.09
CA ALA A 517 18.33 -7.57 -0.06
C ALA A 517 17.65 -7.58 1.32
N GLU A 518 16.38 -7.18 1.42
CA GLU A 518 15.58 -7.19 2.65
C GLU A 518 15.41 -8.63 3.21
N ILE A 519 15.28 -9.64 2.35
CA ILE A 519 15.13 -11.04 2.77
C ILE A 519 16.47 -11.72 3.09
N VAL A 520 17.51 -11.50 2.28
CA VAL A 520 18.75 -12.30 2.33
C VAL A 520 19.89 -11.57 3.03
N ARG A 521 19.97 -10.23 2.93
CA ARG A 521 21.15 -9.46 3.37
C ARG A 521 20.89 -8.68 4.66
N ASP A 522 19.73 -8.04 4.77
CA ASP A 522 19.41 -7.14 5.88
C ASP A 522 19.55 -7.80 7.27
N ALA A 523 20.00 -6.99 8.24
CA ALA A 523 20.24 -7.35 9.63
C ALA A 523 21.01 -8.69 9.81
N ARG A 524 22.21 -8.77 9.21
CA ARG A 524 23.09 -9.97 9.22
C ARG A 524 22.34 -11.25 8.80
N SER A 525 21.61 -11.16 7.68
CA SER A 525 20.82 -12.26 7.11
C SER A 525 19.74 -12.84 8.04
N ARG A 526 19.23 -12.11 9.05
CA ARG A 526 18.36 -12.66 10.12
C ARG A 526 17.10 -13.40 9.65
N ARG A 527 16.62 -13.14 8.43
CA ARG A 527 15.37 -13.70 7.90
C ARG A 527 15.53 -15.12 7.32
N VAL A 528 16.75 -15.53 7.01
CA VAL A 528 17.11 -16.78 6.34
C VAL A 528 18.25 -17.49 7.07
N PHE A 529 18.16 -18.81 7.21
CA PHE A 529 19.19 -19.62 7.88
C PHE A 529 19.49 -20.88 7.08
N PRO A 530 20.45 -20.84 6.12
CA PRO A 530 20.71 -21.94 5.20
C PRO A 530 21.09 -23.28 5.87
N ALA A 531 21.71 -23.25 7.05
CA ALA A 531 22.13 -24.45 7.77
C ALA A 531 20.96 -25.20 8.45
N ALA A 532 19.83 -24.52 8.72
CA ALA A 532 18.56 -25.17 9.07
C ALA A 532 17.40 -24.33 8.52
N PRO A 533 17.02 -24.53 7.24
CA PRO A 533 16.03 -23.70 6.55
C PRO A 533 14.72 -23.53 7.34
N GLU A 534 14.28 -24.56 8.06
CA GLU A 534 13.05 -24.61 8.85
C GLU A 534 13.04 -23.66 10.07
N GLU A 535 14.22 -23.21 10.54
CA GLU A 535 14.39 -22.20 11.60
C GLU A 535 14.50 -20.77 11.04
N SER A 536 14.41 -20.59 9.70
CA SER A 536 14.43 -19.27 9.06
C SER A 536 13.21 -18.43 9.46
N LEU A 537 13.43 -17.20 9.94
CA LEU A 537 12.37 -16.33 10.46
C LEU A 537 11.24 -16.07 9.44
N ILE A 538 11.57 -15.99 8.13
CA ILE A 538 10.57 -15.85 7.06
C ILE A 538 9.57 -17.02 7.03
N LEU A 539 10.02 -18.25 7.29
CA LEU A 539 9.15 -19.41 7.43
C LEU A 539 8.44 -19.43 8.78
N LEU A 540 9.15 -19.16 9.88
CA LEU A 540 8.57 -19.21 11.22
C LEU A 540 7.41 -18.21 11.39
N LYS A 541 7.53 -16.98 10.87
CA LYS A 541 6.47 -15.95 10.89
C LYS A 541 5.31 -16.34 9.95
N ALA A 542 5.60 -16.75 8.72
CA ALA A 542 4.57 -17.11 7.73
C ALA A 542 3.74 -18.34 8.13
N LEU A 543 4.35 -19.30 8.85
CA LEU A 543 3.69 -20.47 9.43
C LEU A 543 3.09 -20.21 10.83
N THR A 544 3.22 -18.99 11.37
CA THR A 544 2.82 -18.64 12.77
C THR A 544 3.42 -19.56 13.84
N ARG A 545 4.64 -20.08 13.62
CA ARG A 545 5.44 -20.77 14.65
C ARG A 545 6.06 -19.80 15.65
N VAL A 546 6.26 -18.54 15.23
CA VAL A 546 6.53 -17.40 16.12
C VAL A 546 5.45 -16.32 15.88
N PRO A 547 5.18 -15.43 16.85
CA PRO A 547 4.11 -14.45 16.72
C PRO A 547 4.26 -13.55 15.48
N HIS A 548 3.21 -13.45 14.67
CA HIS A 548 3.21 -12.65 13.45
C HIS A 548 1.89 -11.87 13.33
N GLU A 549 1.95 -10.53 13.32
CA GLU A 549 0.76 -9.67 13.28
C GLU A 549 -0.02 -9.76 11.96
N GLY A 550 0.62 -10.17 10.86
CA GLY A 550 -0.09 -10.52 9.62
C GLY A 550 -0.98 -11.76 9.79
N GLY A 551 -0.63 -12.68 10.67
CA GLY A 551 -1.21 -14.02 10.79
C GLY A 551 -0.55 -15.04 9.84
N GLN A 552 -1.14 -16.24 9.73
CA GLN A 552 -0.61 -17.28 8.86
C GLN A 552 -0.70 -16.85 7.38
N ARG A 553 0.33 -17.12 6.58
CA ARG A 553 0.40 -16.79 5.13
C ARG A 553 0.29 -18.01 4.23
N PHE A 554 0.75 -19.17 4.70
CA PHE A 554 0.58 -20.46 4.01
C PHE A 554 0.64 -21.62 5.03
N GLN A 555 0.12 -22.78 4.64
CA GLN A 555 0.09 -23.96 5.50
C GLN A 555 1.45 -24.69 5.54
N PRO A 556 1.81 -25.34 6.67
CA PRO A 556 2.94 -26.27 6.73
C PRO A 556 2.80 -27.34 5.65
N GLY A 557 3.90 -27.64 4.94
CA GLY A 557 3.91 -28.64 3.87
C GLY A 557 3.31 -28.19 2.52
N SER A 558 2.74 -26.99 2.43
CA SER A 558 2.25 -26.40 1.16
C SER A 558 3.37 -26.26 0.11
N SER A 559 2.99 -26.07 -1.16
CA SER A 559 3.94 -25.83 -2.25
C SER A 559 4.84 -24.62 -2.00
N THR A 560 4.28 -23.52 -1.45
CA THR A 560 5.02 -22.30 -1.11
C THR A 560 6.01 -22.53 0.03
N HIS A 561 5.60 -23.27 1.07
CA HIS A 561 6.50 -23.69 2.14
C HIS A 561 7.68 -24.51 1.59
N GLN A 562 7.40 -25.58 0.84
CA GLN A 562 8.44 -26.44 0.25
C GLN A 562 9.36 -25.66 -0.70
N LEU A 563 8.82 -24.72 -1.48
CA LEU A 563 9.58 -23.90 -2.42
C LEU A 563 10.60 -23.01 -1.70
N LEU A 564 10.14 -22.27 -0.67
CA LEU A 564 11.01 -21.43 0.16
C LEU A 564 12.09 -22.26 0.86
N THR A 565 11.73 -23.41 1.46
CA THR A 565 12.70 -24.32 2.09
C THR A 565 13.76 -24.81 1.08
N ARG A 566 13.37 -25.17 -0.15
CA ARG A 566 14.33 -25.57 -1.20
C ARG A 566 15.21 -24.42 -1.67
N TRP A 567 14.66 -23.21 -1.81
CA TRP A 567 15.44 -22.02 -2.20
C TRP A 567 16.49 -21.65 -1.15
N ILE A 568 16.11 -21.67 0.14
CA ILE A 568 17.04 -21.42 1.26
C ILE A 568 18.15 -22.47 1.28
N ARG A 569 17.79 -23.77 1.16
CA ARG A 569 18.75 -24.89 1.07
C ARG A 569 19.68 -24.79 -0.14
N ALA A 570 19.21 -24.24 -1.27
CA ALA A 570 20.00 -24.04 -2.48
C ALA A 570 20.98 -22.84 -2.42
N GLY A 571 21.13 -22.18 -1.26
CA GLY A 571 21.98 -20.98 -1.13
C GLY A 571 21.32 -19.70 -1.63
N MET A 572 19.99 -19.70 -1.75
CA MET A 572 19.16 -18.52 -2.07
C MET A 572 19.55 -17.82 -3.38
N PRO A 573 19.70 -18.52 -4.52
CA PRO A 573 20.09 -17.87 -5.77
C PRO A 573 19.08 -16.77 -6.15
N TYR A 574 19.59 -15.57 -6.46
CA TYR A 574 18.78 -14.44 -6.90
C TYR A 574 18.13 -14.75 -8.26
N ALA A 575 18.95 -15.06 -9.24
CA ALA A 575 18.57 -15.53 -10.57
C ALA A 575 19.47 -16.72 -10.97
N LEU A 576 19.01 -17.55 -11.91
CA LEU A 576 19.85 -18.59 -12.51
C LEU A 576 20.66 -18.03 -13.70
N THR A 577 21.79 -18.67 -14.03
CA THR A 577 22.54 -18.35 -15.25
C THR A 577 21.64 -18.55 -16.47
N ASN A 578 21.56 -17.52 -17.32
CA ASN A 578 20.68 -17.47 -18.49
C ASN A 578 19.18 -17.68 -18.17
N GLU A 579 18.72 -17.27 -16.99
CA GLU A 579 17.29 -17.32 -16.64
C GLU A 579 16.46 -16.42 -17.57
N PRO A 580 15.42 -16.95 -18.24
CA PRO A 580 14.69 -16.18 -19.24
C PRO A 580 13.77 -15.16 -18.57
N VAL A 581 13.81 -13.92 -19.07
CA VAL A 581 13.02 -12.79 -18.57
C VAL A 581 11.55 -12.92 -18.98
N LEU A 582 10.62 -12.60 -18.07
CA LEU A 582 9.18 -12.57 -18.35
C LEU A 582 8.84 -11.47 -19.36
N GLN A 583 8.12 -11.81 -20.44
CA GLN A 583 7.71 -10.87 -21.48
C GLN A 583 6.22 -10.55 -21.45
N SER A 584 5.36 -11.54 -21.19
CA SER A 584 3.91 -11.34 -21.17
C SER A 584 3.18 -12.37 -20.31
N VAL A 585 1.96 -12.03 -19.91
CA VAL A 585 1.03 -12.90 -19.19
C VAL A 585 -0.30 -12.91 -19.93
N ALA A 586 -0.90 -14.08 -20.08
CA ALA A 586 -2.22 -14.27 -20.68
C ALA A 586 -3.12 -15.08 -19.74
N VAL A 587 -4.42 -14.81 -19.77
CA VAL A 587 -5.43 -15.56 -19.01
C VAL A 587 -6.45 -16.21 -19.96
N PHE A 588 -6.81 -17.45 -19.67
CA PHE A 588 -7.67 -18.28 -20.50
C PHE A 588 -8.84 -18.84 -19.69
N PRO A 589 -10.08 -18.77 -20.22
CA PRO A 589 -10.47 -18.04 -21.44
C PRO A 589 -10.34 -16.51 -21.26
N ALA A 590 -9.93 -15.79 -22.30
CA ALA A 590 -9.82 -14.33 -22.27
C ALA A 590 -11.19 -13.64 -22.29
N GLU A 591 -12.18 -14.24 -22.98
CA GLU A 591 -13.59 -13.89 -22.86
C GLU A 591 -14.42 -15.16 -22.63
N GLY A 592 -15.47 -15.07 -21.81
CA GLY A 592 -16.39 -16.19 -21.61
C GLY A 592 -17.83 -15.77 -21.34
N ARG A 593 -18.77 -16.62 -21.76
CA ARG A 593 -20.21 -16.47 -21.52
C ARG A 593 -20.68 -17.52 -20.53
N TYR A 594 -21.25 -17.10 -19.41
CA TYR A 594 -21.53 -17.97 -18.27
C TYR A 594 -23.01 -17.92 -17.86
N ARG A 595 -23.50 -19.00 -17.26
CA ARG A 595 -24.83 -19.05 -16.63
C ARG A 595 -24.73 -18.56 -15.18
N LYS A 596 -25.81 -17.96 -14.68
CA LYS A 596 -25.96 -17.59 -13.27
C LYS A 596 -25.74 -18.81 -12.36
N GLY A 597 -25.03 -18.63 -11.26
CA GLY A 597 -24.63 -19.73 -10.36
C GLY A 597 -23.58 -20.69 -10.92
N GLY A 598 -23.07 -20.48 -12.14
CA GLY A 598 -22.04 -21.33 -12.74
C GLY A 598 -20.66 -21.16 -12.08
N GLN A 599 -19.78 -22.14 -12.28
CA GLN A 599 -18.36 -22.04 -11.95
C GLN A 599 -17.49 -22.22 -13.19
N GLN A 600 -16.36 -21.52 -13.23
CA GLN A 600 -15.31 -21.64 -14.24
C GLN A 600 -13.95 -21.67 -13.54
N ARG A 601 -12.95 -22.30 -14.16
CA ARG A 601 -11.56 -22.14 -13.75
C ARG A 601 -10.77 -21.39 -14.82
N LEU A 602 -10.02 -20.38 -14.41
CA LEU A 602 -9.07 -19.67 -15.26
C LEU A 602 -7.74 -20.43 -15.29
N LYS A 603 -7.03 -20.30 -16.41
CA LYS A 603 -5.62 -20.68 -16.54
C LYS A 603 -4.81 -19.43 -16.84
N VAL A 604 -3.69 -19.23 -16.16
CA VAL A 604 -2.77 -18.11 -16.42
C VAL A 604 -1.47 -18.66 -16.98
N GLU A 605 -1.04 -18.15 -18.13
CA GLU A 605 0.21 -18.52 -18.80
C GLU A 605 1.17 -17.34 -18.82
N ALA A 606 2.41 -17.58 -18.39
CA ALA A 606 3.53 -16.65 -18.51
C ALA A 606 4.39 -17.05 -19.72
N ARG A 607 4.79 -16.07 -20.55
CA ARG A 607 5.71 -16.26 -21.69
C ARG A 607 7.02 -15.55 -21.42
N TYR A 608 8.13 -16.22 -21.66
CA TYR A 608 9.47 -15.71 -21.38
C TYR A 608 10.29 -15.49 -22.67
N SER A 609 11.40 -14.76 -22.54
CA SER A 609 12.29 -14.33 -23.64
C SER A 609 12.99 -15.43 -24.44
N ASP A 610 13.00 -16.67 -23.94
CA ASP A 610 13.44 -17.86 -24.67
C ASP A 610 12.31 -18.52 -25.49
N GLY A 611 11.11 -17.92 -25.50
CA GLY A 611 9.90 -18.47 -26.11
C GLY A 611 9.18 -19.52 -25.25
N SER A 612 9.69 -19.84 -24.05
CA SER A 612 9.05 -20.81 -23.15
C SER A 612 7.74 -20.27 -22.58
N VAL A 613 6.82 -21.19 -22.27
CA VAL A 613 5.50 -20.88 -21.70
C VAL A 613 5.28 -21.71 -20.44
N ARG A 614 4.88 -21.07 -19.35
CA ARG A 614 4.64 -21.72 -18.04
C ARG A 614 3.22 -21.47 -17.57
N ASP A 615 2.57 -22.53 -17.06
CA ASP A 615 1.34 -22.39 -16.27
C ASP A 615 1.69 -21.78 -14.90
N VAL A 616 1.22 -20.56 -14.67
CA VAL A 616 1.41 -19.78 -13.44
C VAL A 616 0.08 -19.56 -12.71
N THR A 617 -0.96 -20.34 -13.03
CA THR A 617 -2.31 -20.22 -12.46
C THR A 617 -2.33 -20.24 -10.93
N ARG A 618 -1.40 -20.99 -10.30
CA ARG A 618 -1.25 -21.09 -8.83
C ARG A 618 -0.26 -20.09 -8.22
N LEU A 619 0.35 -19.22 -9.03
CA LEU A 619 1.25 -18.15 -8.60
C LEU A 619 0.70 -16.76 -8.93
N ALA A 620 -0.34 -16.68 -9.77
CA ALA A 620 -1.05 -15.45 -10.07
C ALA A 620 -1.97 -15.04 -8.91
N ALA A 621 -2.05 -13.74 -8.64
CA ALA A 621 -3.02 -13.15 -7.73
C ALA A 621 -4.25 -12.67 -8.51
N TYR A 622 -5.45 -13.02 -8.06
CA TYR A 622 -6.71 -12.70 -8.74
C TYR A 622 -7.51 -11.61 -8.01
N ASP A 623 -8.28 -10.82 -8.76
CA ASP A 623 -9.33 -9.94 -8.22
C ASP A 623 -10.50 -9.85 -9.21
N SER A 624 -11.67 -9.39 -8.75
CA SER A 624 -12.88 -9.22 -9.58
C SER A 624 -13.39 -7.79 -9.49
N SER A 625 -13.69 -7.20 -10.65
CA SER A 625 -14.24 -5.84 -10.77
C SER A 625 -15.65 -5.69 -10.16
N ASP A 626 -16.40 -6.80 -10.05
CA ASP A 626 -17.79 -6.84 -9.62
C ASP A 626 -18.02 -8.15 -8.84
N LYS A 627 -17.90 -8.08 -7.50
CA LYS A 627 -17.97 -9.23 -6.58
C LYS A 627 -19.40 -9.75 -6.36
N GLU A 628 -20.42 -9.09 -6.93
CA GLU A 628 -21.80 -9.57 -6.97
C GLU A 628 -22.10 -10.32 -8.26
N LEU A 629 -21.50 -9.90 -9.38
CA LEU A 629 -21.57 -10.63 -10.66
C LEU A 629 -20.65 -11.87 -10.66
N ALA A 630 -19.42 -11.75 -10.16
CA ALA A 630 -18.44 -12.84 -10.17
C ALA A 630 -17.43 -12.74 -9.02
N ARG A 631 -17.15 -13.86 -8.34
CA ARG A 631 -16.10 -13.97 -7.30
C ARG A 631 -15.02 -14.93 -7.76
N VAL A 632 -13.76 -14.62 -7.50
CA VAL A 632 -12.60 -15.46 -7.85
C VAL A 632 -11.84 -15.85 -6.58
N ASP A 633 -11.37 -17.10 -6.50
CA ASP A 633 -10.52 -17.59 -5.42
C ASP A 633 -9.02 -17.64 -5.79
N GLU A 634 -8.18 -17.91 -4.79
CA GLU A 634 -6.71 -18.04 -4.91
C GLU A 634 -6.25 -19.19 -5.85
N THR A 635 -7.16 -20.05 -6.31
CA THR A 635 -6.87 -21.16 -7.24
C THR A 635 -7.25 -20.83 -8.69
N GLY A 636 -7.75 -19.62 -8.93
CA GLY A 636 -8.27 -19.15 -10.21
C GLY A 636 -9.69 -19.63 -10.50
N ARG A 637 -10.46 -20.08 -9.50
CA ARG A 637 -11.85 -20.51 -9.70
C ARG A 637 -12.79 -19.32 -9.58
N VAL A 638 -13.53 -19.05 -10.64
CA VAL A 638 -14.58 -18.02 -10.72
C VAL A 638 -15.94 -18.66 -10.42
N SER A 639 -16.72 -18.06 -9.53
CA SER A 639 -18.11 -18.40 -9.23
C SER A 639 -19.02 -17.22 -9.61
N ILE A 640 -20.04 -17.49 -10.41
CA ILE A 640 -20.94 -16.48 -11.00
C ILE A 640 -22.16 -16.28 -10.10
N GLY A 641 -22.53 -15.01 -9.88
CA GLY A 641 -23.69 -14.61 -9.08
C GLY A 641 -25.03 -14.75 -9.80
N LYS A 642 -26.01 -13.94 -9.37
CA LYS A 642 -27.40 -13.93 -9.89
C LYS A 642 -27.71 -12.76 -10.83
N LEU A 643 -26.79 -11.79 -10.94
CA LEU A 643 -26.97 -10.60 -11.77
C LEU A 643 -26.76 -10.91 -13.26
N THR A 644 -27.42 -10.12 -14.12
CA THR A 644 -27.17 -10.10 -15.57
C THR A 644 -26.18 -8.97 -15.88
N GLY A 645 -25.25 -9.16 -16.82
CA GLY A 645 -24.34 -8.10 -17.26
C GLY A 645 -22.96 -8.60 -17.70
N GLN A 646 -21.96 -7.72 -17.58
CA GLN A 646 -20.56 -7.98 -17.88
C GLN A 646 -19.67 -7.60 -16.69
N GLY A 647 -18.52 -8.25 -16.55
CA GLY A 647 -17.50 -7.89 -15.55
C GLY A 647 -16.15 -8.49 -15.91
N VAL A 648 -15.12 -8.21 -15.11
CA VAL A 648 -13.75 -8.69 -15.37
C VAL A 648 -13.16 -9.34 -14.13
N VAL A 649 -12.46 -10.45 -14.37
CA VAL A 649 -11.51 -11.01 -13.41
C VAL A 649 -10.10 -10.71 -13.89
N VAL A 650 -9.31 -10.07 -13.03
CA VAL A 650 -7.93 -9.67 -13.29
C VAL A 650 -7.00 -10.70 -12.66
N ALA A 651 -6.00 -11.16 -13.41
CA ALA A 651 -4.91 -12.00 -12.95
C ALA A 651 -3.59 -11.21 -13.00
N ARG A 652 -2.80 -11.27 -11.93
CA ARG A 652 -1.54 -10.53 -11.78
C ARG A 652 -0.39 -11.48 -11.50
N TYR A 653 0.72 -11.34 -12.22
CA TYR A 653 1.93 -12.16 -12.04
C TYR A 653 3.17 -11.33 -12.38
N MET A 654 4.07 -11.16 -11.41
CA MET A 654 5.35 -10.44 -11.53
C MET A 654 5.23 -9.05 -12.19
N GLY A 655 4.38 -8.18 -11.65
CA GLY A 655 4.15 -6.83 -12.18
C GLY A 655 3.30 -6.77 -13.46
N LEU A 656 3.10 -7.89 -14.18
CA LEU A 656 2.25 -7.95 -15.36
C LEU A 656 0.81 -8.33 -15.01
N VAL A 657 -0.13 -7.85 -15.84
CA VAL A 657 -1.58 -7.96 -15.63
C VAL A 657 -2.24 -8.58 -16.87
N ALA A 658 -3.16 -9.50 -16.66
CA ALA A 658 -4.03 -10.06 -17.70
C ALA A 658 -5.49 -10.04 -17.22
N ALA A 659 -6.44 -9.82 -18.13
CA ALA A 659 -7.86 -9.68 -17.81
C ALA A 659 -8.71 -10.73 -18.55
N SER A 660 -9.66 -11.33 -17.83
CA SER A 660 -10.68 -12.25 -18.36
C SER A 660 -12.04 -11.56 -18.31
N SER A 661 -12.63 -11.26 -19.47
CA SER A 661 -13.96 -10.67 -19.59
C SER A 661 -15.04 -11.73 -19.42
N LEU A 662 -16.02 -11.44 -18.56
CA LEU A 662 -17.14 -12.32 -18.22
C LEU A 662 -18.44 -11.70 -18.73
N MET A 663 -19.29 -12.49 -19.39
CA MET A 663 -20.65 -12.10 -19.78
C MET A 663 -21.68 -13.07 -19.20
N VAL A 664 -22.66 -12.53 -18.47
CA VAL A 664 -23.78 -13.27 -17.89
C VAL A 664 -25.07 -12.75 -18.52
N PRO A 665 -25.69 -13.47 -19.47
CA PRO A 665 -26.93 -13.06 -20.11
C PRO A 665 -28.14 -13.26 -19.19
N ALA A 666 -29.27 -12.67 -19.56
CA ALA A 666 -30.56 -12.95 -18.95
C ALA A 666 -30.97 -14.42 -19.15
N ASP A 667 -31.78 -14.95 -18.23
CA ASP A 667 -32.20 -16.36 -18.21
C ASP A 667 -33.00 -16.77 -19.45
N LYS A 668 -33.65 -15.80 -20.11
CA LYS A 668 -34.40 -15.97 -21.36
C LYS A 668 -33.91 -14.97 -22.41
N VAL A 669 -32.90 -15.36 -23.19
CA VAL A 669 -32.46 -14.59 -24.36
C VAL A 669 -33.51 -14.70 -25.47
N LEU A 670 -33.95 -13.57 -26.01
CA LEU A 670 -34.97 -13.51 -27.05
C LEU A 670 -34.39 -13.88 -28.44
N LYS A 671 -35.27 -14.33 -29.35
CA LYS A 671 -34.86 -14.69 -30.72
C LYS A 671 -34.45 -13.42 -31.50
N PRO A 672 -33.46 -13.48 -32.43
CA PRO A 672 -33.00 -12.33 -33.21
C PRO A 672 -34.12 -11.54 -33.92
N LYS A 673 -35.19 -12.24 -34.35
CA LYS A 673 -36.38 -11.60 -34.95
C LYS A 673 -37.05 -10.54 -34.06
N ALA A 674 -36.93 -10.64 -32.73
CA ALA A 674 -37.48 -9.65 -31.80
C ALA A 674 -36.68 -8.32 -31.80
N TYR A 675 -35.42 -8.36 -32.23
CA TYR A 675 -34.55 -7.19 -32.35
C TYR A 675 -34.61 -6.57 -33.74
N ALA A 676 -34.68 -7.40 -34.79
CA ALA A 676 -34.69 -6.96 -36.18
C ALA A 676 -35.91 -6.11 -36.59
N VAL A 677 -36.98 -6.09 -35.78
CA VAL A 677 -38.17 -5.24 -35.99
C VAL A 677 -38.05 -3.85 -35.36
N ILE A 678 -36.99 -3.59 -34.58
CA ILE A 678 -36.78 -2.29 -33.91
C ILE A 678 -36.06 -1.35 -34.89
N PRO A 679 -36.65 -0.19 -35.23
CA PRO A 679 -36.02 0.74 -36.18
C PRO A 679 -34.76 1.38 -35.57
N THR A 680 -33.81 1.73 -36.43
CA THR A 680 -32.55 2.41 -36.07
C THR A 680 -32.49 3.77 -36.77
N ASN A 681 -32.06 4.82 -36.06
CA ASN A 681 -31.91 6.16 -36.64
C ASN A 681 -30.51 6.35 -37.23
N ASN A 682 -29.47 5.77 -36.60
CA ASN A 682 -28.10 5.79 -37.06
C ASN A 682 -27.30 4.57 -36.55
N PHE A 683 -25.98 4.55 -36.77
CA PHE A 683 -25.11 3.42 -36.43
C PHE A 683 -25.05 3.10 -34.93
N ILE A 684 -25.27 4.09 -34.05
CA ILE A 684 -25.29 3.90 -32.59
C ILE A 684 -26.34 2.85 -32.22
N ASP A 685 -27.52 2.95 -32.82
CA ASP A 685 -28.66 2.10 -32.47
C ASP A 685 -28.44 0.64 -32.90
N GLY A 686 -27.82 0.41 -34.06
CA GLY A 686 -27.46 -0.94 -34.51
C GLY A 686 -26.46 -1.62 -33.56
N LEU A 687 -25.45 -0.88 -33.11
CA LEU A 687 -24.42 -1.37 -32.19
C LEU A 687 -24.94 -1.54 -30.75
N ALA A 688 -25.88 -0.69 -30.32
CA ALA A 688 -26.59 -0.85 -29.05
C ALA A 688 -27.53 -2.07 -29.07
N LEU A 689 -28.34 -2.24 -30.12
CA LEU A 689 -29.23 -3.40 -30.29
C LEU A 689 -28.46 -4.72 -30.35
N ALA A 690 -27.31 -4.77 -31.04
CA ALA A 690 -26.45 -5.95 -31.06
C ALA A 690 -25.97 -6.34 -29.65
N GLN A 691 -25.60 -5.36 -28.83
CA GLN A 691 -25.20 -5.57 -27.43
C GLN A 691 -26.38 -6.00 -26.54
N PHE A 692 -27.56 -5.39 -26.71
CA PHE A 692 -28.79 -5.81 -26.01
C PHE A 692 -29.16 -7.26 -26.32
N GLN A 693 -29.03 -7.67 -27.59
CA GLN A 693 -29.26 -9.05 -28.03
C GLN A 693 -28.28 -10.06 -27.41
N ARG A 694 -27.00 -9.70 -27.23
CA ARG A 694 -26.00 -10.58 -26.57
C ARG A 694 -26.39 -10.86 -25.11
N LEU A 695 -26.92 -9.86 -24.41
CA LEU A 695 -27.32 -9.92 -23.01
C LEU A 695 -28.78 -10.39 -22.79
N GLY A 696 -29.63 -10.35 -23.81
CA GLY A 696 -31.06 -10.68 -23.69
C GLY A 696 -31.91 -9.56 -23.09
N LEU A 697 -31.46 -8.30 -23.24
CA LEU A 697 -32.22 -7.10 -22.86
C LEU A 697 -33.09 -6.66 -24.05
N LEU A 698 -34.25 -6.06 -23.81
CA LEU A 698 -34.97 -5.23 -24.79
C LEU A 698 -34.80 -3.77 -24.40
N PRO A 699 -34.63 -2.85 -25.38
CA PRO A 699 -34.73 -1.43 -25.07
C PRO A 699 -36.13 -1.07 -24.56
N SER A 700 -36.23 -0.03 -23.74
CA SER A 700 -37.51 0.58 -23.39
C SER A 700 -38.18 1.22 -24.63
N ASP A 701 -39.45 1.62 -24.47
CA ASP A 701 -40.15 2.40 -25.49
C ASP A 701 -39.48 3.78 -25.69
N LEU A 702 -39.86 4.49 -26.76
CA LEU A 702 -39.40 5.87 -26.98
C LEU A 702 -39.95 6.80 -25.90
N CYS A 703 -39.19 7.85 -25.57
CA CYS A 703 -39.71 8.98 -24.83
C CYS A 703 -40.68 9.80 -25.68
N THR A 704 -41.66 10.41 -25.00
CA THR A 704 -42.62 11.35 -25.57
C THR A 704 -41.92 12.60 -26.12
N ASP A 705 -42.60 13.36 -26.99
CA ASP A 705 -42.05 14.59 -27.55
C ASP A 705 -41.73 15.66 -26.48
N ALA A 706 -42.52 15.72 -25.40
CA ALA A 706 -42.26 16.63 -24.28
C ALA A 706 -41.00 16.23 -23.49
N GLU A 707 -40.86 14.94 -23.15
CA GLU A 707 -39.65 14.41 -22.51
C GLU A 707 -38.40 14.63 -23.39
N PHE A 708 -38.52 14.37 -24.70
CA PHE A 708 -37.43 14.61 -25.65
C PHE A 708 -37.02 16.09 -25.68
N LEU A 709 -37.98 17.00 -25.86
CA LEU A 709 -37.73 18.44 -25.96
C LEU A 709 -36.99 18.99 -24.72
N ARG A 710 -37.50 18.63 -23.53
CA ARG A 710 -36.91 19.03 -22.25
C ARG A 710 -35.53 18.42 -22.04
N ARG A 711 -35.37 17.11 -22.26
CA ARG A 711 -34.10 16.41 -22.10
C ARG A 711 -33.02 16.94 -23.03
N ALA A 712 -33.37 17.15 -24.30
CA ALA A 712 -32.47 17.68 -25.32
C ALA A 712 -31.96 19.08 -24.98
N LYS A 713 -32.84 20.01 -24.59
CA LYS A 713 -32.43 21.39 -24.27
C LYS A 713 -31.62 21.47 -22.96
N LEU A 714 -31.92 20.64 -21.97
CA LEU A 714 -31.16 20.53 -20.73
C LEU A 714 -29.76 19.91 -20.92
N ASP A 715 -29.63 18.86 -21.72
CA ASP A 715 -28.34 18.19 -21.97
C ASP A 715 -27.42 18.98 -22.91
N ALA A 716 -27.97 19.66 -23.92
CA ALA A 716 -27.18 20.37 -24.92
C ALA A 716 -26.73 21.77 -24.45
N VAL A 717 -27.61 22.50 -23.75
CA VAL A 717 -27.39 23.92 -23.41
C VAL A 717 -27.78 24.32 -21.97
N GLY A 718 -28.26 23.39 -21.15
CA GLY A 718 -28.56 23.65 -19.73
C GLY A 718 -29.74 24.58 -19.49
N LEU A 719 -30.72 24.64 -20.40
CA LEU A 719 -31.89 25.50 -20.28
C LEU A 719 -33.20 24.70 -20.36
N LEU A 720 -34.23 25.22 -19.70
CA LEU A 720 -35.60 24.74 -19.90
C LEU A 720 -36.18 25.28 -21.23
N PRO A 721 -37.02 24.49 -21.92
CA PRO A 721 -37.93 25.02 -22.93
C PRO A 721 -38.89 26.07 -22.34
N THR A 722 -39.28 27.07 -23.13
CA THR A 722 -40.39 27.98 -22.75
C THR A 722 -41.74 27.34 -23.08
N PRO A 723 -42.84 27.75 -22.42
CA PRO A 723 -44.18 27.25 -22.75
C PRO A 723 -44.57 27.43 -24.23
N GLU A 724 -44.09 28.48 -24.89
CA GLU A 724 -44.30 28.76 -26.31
C GLU A 724 -43.55 27.77 -27.21
N GLU A 725 -42.27 27.49 -26.91
CA GLU A 725 -41.48 26.47 -27.61
C GLU A 725 -42.12 25.08 -27.47
N VAL A 726 -42.59 24.73 -26.26
CA VAL A 726 -43.30 23.46 -26.00
C VAL A 726 -44.55 23.36 -26.86
N ARG A 727 -45.41 24.39 -26.85
CA ARG A 727 -46.64 24.42 -27.66
C ARG A 727 -46.33 24.30 -29.16
N ALA A 728 -45.36 25.07 -29.66
CA ALA A 728 -44.96 25.02 -31.07
C ALA A 728 -44.44 23.64 -31.49
N PHE A 729 -43.59 23.02 -30.66
CA PHE A 729 -43.00 21.71 -30.95
C PHE A 729 -44.00 20.55 -30.87
N LEU A 730 -44.95 20.62 -29.93
CA LEU A 730 -46.03 19.64 -29.82
C LEU A 730 -47.07 19.79 -30.94
N ALA A 731 -47.30 21.01 -31.42
CA ALA A 731 -48.21 21.29 -32.54
C ALA A 731 -47.61 20.96 -33.93
N ASP A 732 -46.28 20.93 -34.07
CA ASP A 732 -45.61 20.57 -35.33
C ASP A 732 -45.83 19.07 -35.65
N PRO A 733 -46.48 18.71 -36.79
CA PRO A 733 -46.69 17.33 -37.20
C PRO A 733 -45.52 16.74 -38.01
N SER A 734 -44.47 17.51 -38.28
CA SER A 734 -43.40 17.10 -39.20
C SER A 734 -42.57 15.94 -38.64
N PRO A 735 -42.26 14.89 -39.44
CA PRO A 735 -41.53 13.72 -38.95
C PRO A 735 -40.08 14.02 -38.56
N ASP A 736 -39.48 15.06 -39.13
CA ASP A 736 -38.10 15.51 -38.90
C ASP A 736 -37.97 16.57 -37.78
N LYS A 737 -39.07 16.95 -37.10
CA LYS A 737 -39.06 18.04 -36.11
C LYS A 737 -38.02 17.86 -35.00
N ARG A 738 -37.77 16.62 -34.56
CA ARG A 738 -36.72 16.29 -33.58
C ARG A 738 -35.31 16.64 -34.11
N GLN A 739 -35.03 16.36 -35.39
CA GLN A 739 -33.74 16.67 -36.03
C GLN A 739 -33.55 18.18 -36.26
N ARG A 740 -34.61 18.88 -36.67
CA ARG A 740 -34.61 20.35 -36.77
C ARG A 740 -34.33 20.99 -35.41
N PHE A 741 -35.03 20.55 -34.36
CA PHE A 741 -34.83 21.07 -33.01
C PHE A 741 -33.41 20.85 -32.49
N ILE A 742 -32.81 19.66 -32.68
CA ILE A 742 -31.39 19.39 -32.36
C ILE A 742 -30.48 20.40 -33.06
N SER A 743 -30.74 20.69 -34.34
CA SER A 743 -29.94 21.65 -35.11
C SER A 743 -30.09 23.08 -34.58
N THR A 744 -31.30 23.49 -34.17
CA THR A 744 -31.57 24.81 -33.57
C THR A 744 -30.90 24.99 -32.21
N ILE A 745 -30.95 23.99 -31.31
CA ILE A 745 -30.38 24.13 -29.96
C ILE A 745 -28.85 24.11 -29.95
N LEU A 746 -28.19 23.44 -30.89
CA LEU A 746 -26.72 23.45 -31.00
C LEU A 746 -26.17 24.81 -31.49
N GLU A 747 -27.00 25.63 -32.14
CA GLU A 747 -26.67 27.03 -32.49
C GLU A 747 -27.15 28.05 -31.45
N HIS A 748 -27.76 27.60 -30.35
CA HIS A 748 -28.24 28.51 -29.30
C HIS A 748 -27.05 29.12 -28.52
N PRO A 749 -27.01 30.45 -28.25
CA PRO A 749 -25.85 31.11 -27.64
C PRO A 749 -25.38 30.52 -26.29
N ALA A 750 -26.29 29.94 -25.51
CA ALA A 750 -25.97 29.30 -24.23
C ALA A 750 -25.12 28.01 -24.37
N TYR A 751 -25.04 27.40 -25.56
CA TYR A 751 -24.18 26.24 -25.84
C TYR A 751 -22.76 26.45 -25.30
N ALA A 752 -22.14 27.59 -25.62
CA ALA A 752 -20.76 27.82 -25.26
C ALA A 752 -20.56 28.09 -23.77
N ASP A 753 -21.49 28.79 -23.12
CA ASP A 753 -21.45 28.98 -21.67
C ASP A 753 -21.65 27.65 -20.92
N TYR A 754 -22.42 26.73 -21.50
CA TYR A 754 -22.66 25.40 -20.94
C TYR A 754 -21.45 24.47 -21.05
N TRP A 755 -20.90 24.28 -22.25
CA TRP A 755 -19.76 23.39 -22.46
C TRP A 755 -18.44 23.94 -21.89
N ALA A 756 -18.27 25.26 -21.85
CA ALA A 756 -17.16 25.87 -21.12
C ALA A 756 -17.20 25.57 -19.61
N ASN A 757 -18.40 25.53 -19.00
CA ASN A 757 -18.50 25.21 -17.57
C ASN A 757 -18.24 23.72 -17.28
N GLN A 758 -18.53 22.79 -18.20
CA GLN A 758 -18.13 21.38 -18.05
C GLN A 758 -16.60 21.21 -18.14
N TRP A 759 -15.95 21.94 -19.05
CA TRP A 759 -14.48 21.92 -19.17
C TRP A 759 -13.76 22.68 -18.06
N ALA A 760 -14.46 23.61 -17.43
CA ALA A 760 -13.92 24.34 -16.30
C ALA A 760 -13.61 23.45 -15.09
N ASP A 761 -14.42 22.45 -14.78
CA ASP A 761 -14.16 21.57 -13.63
C ASP A 761 -12.94 20.65 -13.83
N LEU A 762 -12.43 20.61 -15.06
CA LEU A 762 -11.26 19.83 -15.48
C LEU A 762 -10.00 20.69 -15.63
N LEU A 763 -10.16 21.99 -15.89
CA LEU A 763 -9.07 22.90 -16.28
C LEU A 763 -8.99 24.20 -15.46
N ARG A 764 -10.09 24.75 -14.91
CA ARG A 764 -10.03 25.98 -14.09
C ARG A 764 -9.34 25.65 -12.76
N PRO A 765 -8.15 26.24 -12.50
CA PRO A 765 -7.40 25.98 -11.27
C PRO A 765 -7.95 26.75 -10.07
N ASN A 766 -7.43 26.45 -8.88
CA ASN A 766 -7.75 27.23 -7.69
C ASN A 766 -7.26 28.70 -7.83
N PRO A 767 -8.13 29.72 -7.78
CA PRO A 767 -7.74 31.13 -7.74
C PRO A 767 -6.78 31.51 -6.60
N ASP A 768 -6.70 30.76 -5.49
CA ASP A 768 -5.66 30.96 -4.47
C ASP A 768 -4.27 30.55 -4.97
N ARG A 769 -4.17 29.48 -5.78
CA ARG A 769 -2.88 28.97 -6.31
C ARG A 769 -2.38 29.82 -7.48
N VAL A 770 -3.27 30.18 -8.41
CA VAL A 770 -2.86 30.85 -9.67
C VAL A 770 -3.23 32.33 -9.77
N GLY A 771 -3.99 32.87 -8.81
CA GLY A 771 -4.55 34.22 -8.83
C GLY A 771 -5.86 34.35 -9.62
N VAL A 772 -6.76 35.15 -9.07
CA VAL A 772 -8.13 35.40 -9.60
C VAL A 772 -8.14 35.79 -11.08
N LYS A 773 -7.23 36.66 -11.53
CA LYS A 773 -7.15 37.13 -12.92
C LYS A 773 -6.80 36.01 -13.90
N SER A 774 -5.91 35.09 -13.52
CA SER A 774 -5.54 33.92 -14.34
C SER A 774 -6.78 33.04 -14.60
N VAL A 775 -7.55 32.74 -13.55
CA VAL A 775 -8.78 31.92 -13.65
C VAL A 775 -9.81 32.55 -14.57
N PHE A 776 -10.04 33.87 -14.41
CA PHE A 776 -10.98 34.60 -15.26
C PHE A 776 -10.58 34.57 -16.75
N LEU A 777 -9.29 34.76 -17.06
CA LEU A 777 -8.81 34.75 -18.44
C LEU A 777 -8.88 33.35 -19.09
N LEU A 778 -8.63 32.29 -18.32
CA LEU A 778 -8.84 30.92 -18.79
C LEU A 778 -10.34 30.65 -19.05
N ASP A 779 -11.24 31.09 -18.17
CA ASP A 779 -12.69 30.96 -18.39
C ASP A 779 -13.18 31.71 -19.65
N GLN A 780 -12.70 32.93 -19.88
CA GLN A 780 -13.03 33.66 -21.12
C GLN A 780 -12.53 32.92 -22.37
N TRP A 781 -11.31 32.39 -22.35
CA TRP A 781 -10.77 31.59 -23.46
C TRP A 781 -11.57 30.29 -23.70
N LEU A 782 -11.97 29.59 -22.63
CA LEU A 782 -12.84 28.41 -22.74
C LEU A 782 -14.16 28.76 -23.44
N ARG A 783 -14.85 29.81 -22.96
CA ARG A 783 -16.11 30.27 -23.56
C ARG A 783 -15.93 30.71 -25.01
N GLU A 784 -14.86 31.41 -25.34
CA GLU A 784 -14.53 31.81 -26.72
C GLU A 784 -14.29 30.60 -27.63
N ALA A 785 -13.55 29.58 -27.18
CA ALA A 785 -13.30 28.36 -27.95
C ALA A 785 -14.59 27.62 -28.30
N PHE A 786 -15.55 27.49 -27.36
CA PHE A 786 -16.85 26.88 -27.65
C PHE A 786 -17.77 27.78 -28.49
N ARG A 787 -17.71 29.12 -28.34
CA ARG A 787 -18.46 30.06 -29.21
C ARG A 787 -18.00 29.99 -30.66
N ALA A 788 -16.69 29.83 -30.88
CA ALA A 788 -16.08 29.67 -32.20
C ALA A 788 -16.23 28.25 -32.78
N ASN A 789 -16.85 27.32 -32.05
CA ASN A 789 -16.90 25.89 -32.36
C ASN A 789 -15.51 25.31 -32.76
N ARG A 790 -14.48 25.61 -31.96
CA ARG A 790 -13.11 25.15 -32.25
C ARG A 790 -13.06 23.62 -32.30
N PRO A 791 -12.46 23.02 -33.35
CA PRO A 791 -12.16 21.59 -33.42
C PRO A 791 -11.48 21.08 -32.14
N TYR A 792 -11.88 19.90 -31.67
CA TYR A 792 -11.45 19.42 -30.35
C TYR A 792 -9.94 19.09 -30.30
N ASP A 793 -9.37 18.61 -31.40
CA ASP A 793 -7.93 18.43 -31.58
C ASP A 793 -7.17 19.76 -31.45
N GLN A 794 -7.64 20.83 -32.10
CA GLN A 794 -7.03 22.15 -32.01
C GLN A 794 -7.20 22.75 -30.61
N PHE A 795 -8.36 22.56 -29.97
CA PHE A 795 -8.59 22.96 -28.58
C PHE A 795 -7.59 22.32 -27.61
N VAL A 796 -7.30 21.02 -27.77
CA VAL A 796 -6.32 20.32 -26.94
C VAL A 796 -4.89 20.70 -27.31
N ARG A 797 -4.60 20.90 -28.59
CA ARG A 797 -3.31 21.39 -29.10
C ARG A 797 -2.97 22.78 -28.54
N ASP A 798 -3.93 23.70 -28.47
CA ASP A 798 -3.76 25.03 -27.87
C ASP A 798 -3.39 24.96 -26.38
N ILE A 799 -3.87 23.94 -25.66
CA ILE A 799 -3.53 23.68 -24.25
C ILE A 799 -2.15 23.05 -24.14
N LEU A 800 -1.85 22.01 -24.93
CA LEU A 800 -0.57 21.31 -24.87
C LEU A 800 0.61 22.15 -25.38
N MET A 801 0.38 23.02 -26.36
CA MET A 801 1.39 23.94 -26.91
C MET A 801 1.32 25.34 -26.29
N ALA A 802 0.62 25.51 -25.16
CA ALA A 802 0.47 26.84 -24.56
C ALA A 802 1.83 27.45 -24.16
N GLU A 803 2.00 28.72 -24.52
CA GLU A 803 3.12 29.57 -24.17
C GLU A 803 2.66 31.01 -23.92
N GLY A 804 3.55 31.83 -23.37
CA GLY A 804 3.30 33.23 -23.07
C GLY A 804 2.83 33.46 -21.64
N SER A 805 2.28 34.65 -21.40
CA SER A 805 1.93 35.11 -20.06
C SER A 805 0.59 34.55 -19.59
N ASN A 806 0.51 34.10 -18.33
CA ASN A 806 -0.73 33.74 -17.63
C ASN A 806 -1.78 34.89 -17.56
N HIS A 807 -1.38 36.13 -17.84
CA HIS A 807 -2.25 37.31 -17.91
C HIS A 807 -2.59 37.74 -19.34
N ARG A 808 -2.25 36.94 -20.36
CA ARG A 808 -2.58 37.19 -21.78
C ARG A 808 -3.02 35.92 -22.53
N ALA A 809 -2.34 34.79 -22.31
CA ALA A 809 -2.68 33.49 -22.88
C ALA A 809 -3.44 32.65 -21.84
N GLY A 810 -4.75 32.50 -22.03
CA GLY A 810 -5.61 31.70 -21.14
C GLY A 810 -5.07 30.29 -20.86
N PRO A 811 -4.72 29.49 -21.90
CA PRO A 811 -4.22 28.12 -21.69
C PRO A 811 -2.90 28.02 -20.89
N ALA A 812 -2.05 29.05 -20.91
CA ALA A 812 -0.80 29.06 -20.13
C ALA A 812 -1.03 29.02 -18.61
N VAL A 813 -2.27 29.29 -18.16
CA VAL A 813 -2.69 29.17 -16.76
C VAL A 813 -2.65 27.72 -16.26
N VAL A 814 -2.80 26.72 -17.13
CA VAL A 814 -2.68 25.29 -16.77
C VAL A 814 -1.26 24.96 -16.25
N TYR A 815 -0.22 25.48 -16.92
CA TYR A 815 1.19 25.32 -16.51
C TYR A 815 1.56 26.13 -15.27
N ARG A 816 0.76 27.15 -14.93
CA ARG A 816 0.89 27.85 -13.65
C ARG A 816 0.38 27.01 -12.49
N ASP A 817 -0.68 26.24 -12.74
CA ASP A 817 -1.34 25.39 -11.76
C ASP A 817 -0.51 24.15 -11.41
N ARG A 818 -0.01 23.47 -12.45
CA ARG A 818 0.88 22.29 -12.37
C ARG A 818 2.21 22.65 -13.01
N ARG A 819 3.25 22.78 -12.18
CA ARG A 819 4.56 23.29 -12.60
C ARG A 819 5.55 22.19 -12.92
N ASP A 820 5.43 21.05 -12.26
CA ASP A 820 6.38 19.96 -12.39
C ASP A 820 5.96 18.97 -13.50
N PRO A 821 6.90 18.49 -14.34
CA PRO A 821 6.61 17.54 -15.42
C PRO A 821 5.77 16.30 -15.00
N PRO A 822 5.99 15.69 -13.81
CA PRO A 822 5.12 14.62 -13.30
C PRO A 822 3.66 15.04 -13.09
N GLU A 823 3.39 16.26 -12.60
CA GLU A 823 2.01 16.71 -12.37
C GLU A 823 1.26 16.97 -13.67
N LEU A 824 1.95 17.60 -14.64
CA LEU A 824 1.43 17.78 -16.00
C LEU A 824 1.13 16.43 -16.65
N THR A 825 2.01 15.44 -16.47
CA THR A 825 1.81 14.07 -16.97
C THR A 825 0.51 13.45 -16.45
N THR A 826 0.25 13.56 -15.16
CA THR A 826 -0.99 13.09 -14.54
C THR A 826 -2.22 13.75 -15.14
N GLN A 827 -2.24 15.09 -15.20
CA GLN A 827 -3.39 15.83 -15.72
C GLN A 827 -3.64 15.52 -17.20
N PHE A 828 -2.61 15.57 -18.05
CA PHE A 828 -2.76 15.40 -19.49
C PHE A 828 -3.11 13.97 -19.89
N SER A 829 -2.52 12.95 -19.23
CA SER A 829 -2.88 11.55 -19.49
C SER A 829 -4.34 11.25 -19.09
N GLN A 830 -4.78 11.74 -17.94
CA GLN A 830 -6.15 11.54 -17.47
C GLN A 830 -7.18 12.30 -18.33
N LEU A 831 -6.90 13.55 -18.71
CA LEU A 831 -7.83 14.35 -19.51
C LEU A 831 -7.90 13.91 -20.98
N PHE A 832 -6.77 13.68 -21.63
CA PHE A 832 -6.70 13.52 -23.09
C PHE A 832 -6.41 12.10 -23.57
N LEU A 833 -5.82 11.23 -22.75
CA LEU A 833 -5.70 9.79 -23.03
C LEU A 833 -6.77 8.96 -22.30
N GLY A 834 -7.54 9.57 -21.39
CA GLY A 834 -8.49 8.87 -20.53
C GLY A 834 -7.83 7.82 -19.63
N THR A 835 -6.52 7.93 -19.38
CA THR A 835 -5.72 6.87 -18.74
C THR A 835 -5.06 7.41 -17.47
N ARG A 836 -5.30 6.75 -16.33
CA ARG A 836 -4.87 7.22 -15.01
C ARG A 836 -3.43 6.78 -14.69
N PHE A 837 -2.47 7.57 -15.13
CA PHE A 837 -1.05 7.31 -14.90
C PHE A 837 -0.56 7.62 -13.47
N GLU A 838 -1.34 8.29 -12.60
CA GLU A 838 -0.86 8.72 -11.25
C GLU A 838 -0.28 7.58 -10.40
N CYS A 839 -0.84 6.36 -10.43
CA CYS A 839 -0.23 5.25 -9.69
C CYS A 839 1.15 4.86 -10.23
N ALA A 840 1.36 4.97 -11.55
CA ALA A 840 2.63 4.67 -12.22
C ALA A 840 3.78 5.59 -11.78
N LYS A 841 3.46 6.80 -11.29
CA LYS A 841 4.41 7.80 -10.77
C LYS A 841 5.31 7.26 -9.64
N CYS A 842 4.75 6.47 -8.72
CA CYS A 842 5.46 6.01 -7.53
C CYS A 842 5.92 4.55 -7.60
N HIS A 843 5.19 3.71 -8.33
CA HIS A 843 5.48 2.29 -8.57
C HIS A 843 4.74 1.85 -9.84
N HIS A 844 4.98 0.65 -10.40
CA HIS A 844 4.18 0.18 -11.56
C HIS A 844 2.67 0.15 -11.26
N HIS A 845 1.84 0.49 -12.26
CA HIS A 845 0.39 0.59 -12.05
C HIS A 845 -0.21 -0.76 -11.61
N PRO A 846 -0.97 -0.83 -10.51
CA PRO A 846 -1.25 -2.09 -9.80
C PRO A 846 -2.23 -3.02 -10.52
N ASN A 847 -2.99 -2.48 -11.47
CA ASN A 847 -4.08 -3.14 -12.19
C ASN A 847 -4.04 -2.87 -13.71
N GLU A 848 -2.88 -2.45 -14.26
CA GLU A 848 -2.69 -2.18 -15.68
C GLU A 848 -1.23 -2.37 -16.08
N LYS A 849 -0.92 -2.40 -17.39
CA LYS A 849 0.43 -2.63 -17.93
C LYS A 849 1.44 -1.49 -17.75
N TRP A 850 1.02 -0.32 -17.26
CA TRP A 850 1.85 0.90 -17.25
C TRP A 850 2.98 0.84 -16.21
N SER A 851 4.21 0.98 -16.71
CA SER A 851 5.42 1.05 -15.90
C SER A 851 5.67 2.45 -15.34
N GLN A 852 6.55 2.52 -14.33
CA GLN A 852 7.09 3.79 -13.85
C GLN A 852 7.98 4.45 -14.92
N ASP A 853 8.64 3.65 -15.77
CA ASP A 853 9.35 4.17 -16.94
C ASP A 853 8.38 4.87 -17.91
N ASP A 854 7.26 4.24 -18.31
CA ASP A 854 6.26 4.85 -19.20
C ASP A 854 5.77 6.21 -18.65
N PHE A 855 5.56 6.30 -17.33
CA PHE A 855 5.20 7.56 -16.67
C PHE A 855 6.26 8.64 -16.88
N TYR A 856 7.53 8.36 -16.53
CA TYR A 856 8.58 9.36 -16.61
C TYR A 856 9.09 9.63 -18.04
N GLN A 857 8.88 8.70 -18.97
CA GLN A 857 9.06 8.93 -20.41
C GLN A 857 7.98 9.87 -20.98
N LEU A 858 6.73 9.77 -20.53
CA LEU A 858 5.70 10.76 -20.87
C LEU A 858 5.98 12.12 -20.19
N ALA A 859 6.49 12.12 -18.95
CA ALA A 859 6.91 13.34 -18.28
C ALA A 859 8.09 14.07 -18.95
N ALA A 860 8.99 13.34 -19.61
CA ALA A 860 10.13 13.92 -20.32
C ALA A 860 9.72 14.91 -21.44
N TYR A 861 8.50 14.82 -21.98
CA TYR A 861 7.96 15.84 -22.91
C TYR A 861 7.81 17.23 -22.28
N PHE A 862 7.56 17.32 -20.98
CA PHE A 862 7.36 18.60 -20.27
C PHE A 862 8.64 19.14 -19.62
N GLY A 863 9.73 18.35 -19.56
CA GLY A 863 11.03 18.76 -19.01
C GLY A 863 11.60 20.07 -19.61
N PRO A 864 11.47 20.31 -20.93
CA PRO A 864 11.89 21.56 -21.58
C PRO A 864 10.98 22.78 -21.39
N VAL A 865 9.84 22.66 -20.70
CA VAL A 865 9.01 23.82 -20.36
C VAL A 865 9.70 24.61 -19.24
N LYS A 866 9.85 25.92 -19.43
CA LYS A 866 10.43 26.85 -18.45
C LYS A 866 9.45 27.96 -18.11
N GLN A 867 9.63 28.55 -16.93
CA GLN A 867 8.85 29.66 -16.41
C GLN A 867 9.75 30.86 -16.09
N LYS A 868 9.24 32.07 -16.32
CA LYS A 868 9.91 33.33 -15.93
C LYS A 868 8.88 34.30 -15.35
N GLY A 869 9.17 34.82 -14.17
CA GLY A 869 8.30 35.73 -13.42
C GLY A 869 8.46 35.51 -11.92
N ALA A 870 8.14 36.51 -11.11
CA ALA A 870 8.17 36.40 -9.65
C ALA A 870 6.81 35.93 -9.13
N GLY A 871 6.70 34.65 -8.79
CA GLY A 871 5.55 34.05 -8.11
C GLY A 871 5.45 34.44 -6.64
N LEU A 872 5.51 35.75 -6.35
CA LEU A 872 5.43 36.29 -4.99
C LEU A 872 3.99 36.18 -4.45
N SER A 873 3.80 35.21 -3.56
CA SER A 873 2.68 35.07 -2.61
C SER A 873 1.23 35.07 -3.16
N PRO A 874 0.55 33.91 -3.14
CA PRO A 874 -0.89 33.87 -2.85
C PRO A 874 -1.25 34.78 -1.66
N PRO A 875 -2.42 35.47 -1.64
CA PRO A 875 -3.57 35.28 -2.52
C PRO A 875 -3.99 36.51 -3.38
N ILE A 876 -3.35 37.68 -3.25
CA ILE A 876 -3.94 38.95 -3.75
C ILE A 876 -3.51 39.32 -5.19
N SER A 877 -2.27 39.06 -5.59
CA SER A 877 -1.83 39.34 -6.96
C SER A 877 -0.74 38.36 -7.41
N ALA A 878 -1.16 37.20 -7.93
CA ALA A 878 -0.26 36.31 -8.63
C ALA A 878 0.46 37.08 -9.76
N GLY A 879 1.77 37.28 -9.58
CA GLY A 879 2.57 38.08 -10.50
C GLY A 879 2.57 37.52 -11.93
N ILE A 880 2.87 38.35 -12.92
CA ILE A 880 2.99 37.89 -14.31
C ILE A 880 4.07 36.80 -14.39
N GLU A 881 3.64 35.61 -14.79
CA GLU A 881 4.50 34.48 -15.13
C GLU A 881 4.33 34.17 -16.61
N THR A 882 5.45 33.89 -17.28
CA THR A 882 5.52 33.55 -18.71
C THR A 882 6.09 32.16 -18.85
N PHE A 883 5.37 31.28 -19.55
CA PHE A 883 5.75 29.90 -19.83
C PHE A 883 6.24 29.80 -21.28
N TYR A 884 7.33 29.08 -21.51
CA TYR A 884 7.98 28.98 -22.82
C TYR A 884 8.84 27.71 -22.90
N PHE A 885 8.94 27.13 -24.09
CA PHE A 885 9.93 26.11 -24.41
C PHE A 885 11.35 26.70 -24.32
N THR A 886 12.30 25.90 -23.85
CA THR A 886 13.73 26.18 -23.99
C THR A 886 14.48 24.86 -24.19
N PRO A 887 15.45 24.79 -25.12
CA PRO A 887 16.36 23.65 -25.26
C PRO A 887 16.92 23.14 -23.92
N GLY A 888 16.89 21.82 -23.73
CA GLY A 888 17.33 21.15 -22.50
C GLY A 888 16.26 21.09 -21.40
N GLY A 889 16.58 20.39 -20.30
CA GLY A 889 15.63 20.09 -19.23
C GLY A 889 15.35 18.59 -19.16
N GLU A 890 15.89 17.95 -18.13
CA GLU A 890 15.87 16.50 -17.97
C GLU A 890 14.86 16.07 -16.90
N VAL A 891 14.13 14.98 -17.18
CA VAL A 891 13.34 14.26 -16.18
C VAL A 891 14.09 12.98 -15.86
N LYS A 892 14.32 12.72 -14.57
CA LYS A 892 15.01 11.52 -14.09
C LYS A 892 14.03 10.55 -13.46
N HIS A 893 14.21 9.26 -13.70
CA HIS A 893 13.47 8.22 -13.00
C HIS A 893 13.85 8.23 -11.50
N PRO A 894 12.88 8.21 -10.56
CA PRO A 894 13.16 8.44 -9.13
C PRO A 894 13.94 7.31 -8.46
N VAL A 895 13.81 6.07 -8.95
CA VAL A 895 14.54 4.90 -8.42
C VAL A 895 15.92 4.72 -9.07
N SER A 896 15.98 4.55 -10.40
CA SER A 896 17.25 4.29 -11.12
C SER A 896 18.13 5.53 -11.36
N GLY A 897 17.59 6.75 -11.23
CA GLY A 897 18.31 8.01 -11.51
C GLY A 897 18.58 8.28 -13.00
N VAL A 898 18.18 7.37 -13.90
CA VAL A 898 18.36 7.48 -15.35
C VAL A 898 17.56 8.66 -15.90
N VAL A 899 18.15 9.41 -16.83
CA VAL A 899 17.46 10.47 -17.57
C VAL A 899 16.55 9.84 -18.62
N MET A 900 15.26 10.13 -18.54
CA MET A 900 14.26 9.53 -19.43
C MET A 900 14.23 10.23 -20.79
N THR A 901 14.09 9.42 -21.84
CA THR A 901 13.85 9.85 -23.20
C THR A 901 12.34 10.06 -23.42
N PRO A 902 11.88 11.14 -24.07
CA PRO A 902 10.47 11.32 -24.40
C PRO A 902 9.91 10.19 -25.24
N ARG A 903 8.80 9.59 -24.80
CA ARG A 903 8.12 8.50 -25.50
C ARG A 903 6.62 8.61 -25.26
N PRO A 904 5.76 8.56 -26.30
CA PRO A 904 4.32 8.49 -26.08
C PRO A 904 3.93 7.05 -25.68
N PRO A 905 2.84 6.84 -24.92
CA PRO A 905 2.36 5.52 -24.54
C PRO A 905 2.25 4.57 -25.75
N GLU A 906 2.88 3.40 -25.64
CA GLU A 906 2.95 2.35 -26.68
C GLU A 906 3.64 2.74 -28.01
N GLY A 907 4.14 3.97 -28.16
CA GLY A 907 4.87 4.41 -29.35
C GLY A 907 6.39 4.17 -29.30
N PRO A 908 7.13 4.59 -30.34
CA PRO A 908 8.59 4.57 -30.34
C PRO A 908 9.18 5.71 -29.47
N GLU A 909 10.41 5.53 -28.99
CA GLU A 909 11.15 6.61 -28.34
C GLU A 909 11.54 7.71 -29.34
N LEU A 910 11.48 8.96 -28.90
CA LEU A 910 11.99 10.09 -29.66
C LEU A 910 13.48 10.29 -29.42
N PRO A 911 14.32 10.37 -30.47
CA PRO A 911 15.68 10.86 -30.32
C PRO A 911 15.68 12.25 -29.65
N LYS A 912 16.56 12.46 -28.67
CA LYS A 912 16.74 13.77 -28.02
C LYS A 912 17.07 14.81 -29.11
N SER A 913 16.19 15.80 -29.27
CA SER A 913 16.33 16.90 -30.23
C SER A 913 16.44 18.22 -29.48
N GLU A 914 17.64 18.81 -29.44
CA GLU A 914 17.89 20.06 -28.71
C GLU A 914 17.22 21.29 -29.33
N SER A 915 16.83 21.25 -30.61
CA SER A 915 16.35 22.42 -31.36
C SER A 915 14.83 22.52 -31.54
N ARG A 916 14.05 21.55 -31.03
CA ARG A 916 12.59 21.46 -31.28
C ARG A 916 11.85 21.13 -30.00
N ASP A 917 10.70 21.76 -29.80
CA ASP A 917 9.81 21.44 -28.67
C ASP A 917 9.25 20.01 -28.82
N PRO A 918 9.57 19.08 -27.90
CA PRO A 918 9.07 17.71 -27.98
C PRO A 918 7.54 17.65 -27.78
N ARG A 919 6.92 18.63 -27.11
CA ARG A 919 5.45 18.71 -26.96
C ARG A 919 4.74 18.75 -28.31
N ARG A 920 5.39 19.27 -29.37
CA ARG A 920 4.83 19.27 -30.73
C ARG A 920 4.62 17.85 -31.24
N HIS A 921 5.59 16.95 -31.04
CA HIS A 921 5.40 15.54 -31.39
C HIS A 921 4.30 14.91 -30.53
N LEU A 922 4.25 15.21 -29.23
CA LEU A 922 3.17 14.71 -28.38
C LEU A 922 1.79 15.18 -28.87
N ALA A 923 1.66 16.44 -29.29
CA ALA A 923 0.44 16.98 -29.87
C ALA A 923 0.08 16.30 -31.21
N ASP A 924 1.05 16.17 -32.11
CA ASP A 924 0.88 15.52 -33.42
C ASP A 924 0.47 14.04 -33.27
N TRP A 925 1.11 13.30 -32.35
CA TRP A 925 0.74 11.91 -32.05
C TRP A 925 -0.62 11.79 -31.33
N LEU A 926 -0.91 12.68 -30.37
CA LEU A 926 -2.16 12.67 -29.61
C LEU A 926 -3.38 12.95 -30.50
N THR A 927 -3.24 13.91 -31.41
CA THR A 927 -4.32 14.36 -32.32
C THR A 927 -4.37 13.60 -33.65
N ALA A 928 -3.59 12.53 -33.81
CA ALA A 928 -3.67 11.68 -35.00
C ALA A 928 -5.00 10.91 -35.07
N PRO A 929 -5.66 10.78 -36.24
CA PRO A 929 -6.90 10.01 -36.41
C PRO A 929 -6.79 8.54 -35.97
N GLU A 930 -5.61 7.94 -36.13
CA GLU A 930 -5.29 6.57 -35.72
C GLU A 930 -4.93 6.43 -34.22
N ASN A 931 -4.91 7.51 -33.44
CA ASN A 931 -4.58 7.45 -32.01
C ASN A 931 -5.64 6.63 -31.24
N PRO A 932 -5.26 5.55 -30.54
CA PRO A 932 -6.22 4.63 -29.92
C PRO A 932 -6.89 5.18 -28.65
N PHE A 933 -6.43 6.33 -28.12
CA PHE A 933 -6.87 6.91 -26.86
C PHE A 933 -7.70 8.19 -27.05
N PHE A 934 -7.22 9.14 -27.85
CA PHE A 934 -7.69 10.53 -27.85
C PHE A 934 -9.18 10.68 -28.19
N ALA A 935 -9.59 10.21 -29.37
CA ALA A 935 -10.98 10.29 -29.81
C ALA A 935 -11.92 9.49 -28.88
N LYS A 936 -11.46 8.35 -28.34
CA LYS A 936 -12.23 7.52 -27.39
C LYS A 936 -12.45 8.23 -26.06
N ALA A 937 -11.43 8.90 -25.52
CA ALA A 937 -11.53 9.68 -24.29
C ALA A 937 -12.50 10.86 -24.44
N ALA A 938 -12.42 11.58 -25.57
CA ALA A 938 -13.34 12.67 -25.89
C ALA A 938 -14.80 12.20 -26.00
N VAL A 939 -15.05 11.21 -26.85
CA VAL A 939 -16.37 10.60 -27.07
C VAL A 939 -16.96 10.04 -25.79
N ASN A 940 -16.19 9.29 -25.01
CA ASN A 940 -16.68 8.65 -23.78
C ASN A 940 -17.06 9.68 -22.70
N ARG A 941 -16.38 10.83 -22.66
CA ARG A 941 -16.73 11.96 -21.79
C ARG A 941 -18.04 12.62 -22.23
N VAL A 942 -18.24 12.87 -23.53
CA VAL A 942 -19.51 13.40 -24.06
C VAL A 942 -20.65 12.40 -23.85
N TRP A 943 -20.44 11.10 -24.12
CA TRP A 943 -21.42 10.05 -23.80
C TRP A 943 -21.77 10.04 -22.31
N GLY A 944 -20.75 10.13 -21.44
CA GLY A 944 -20.92 10.20 -19.99
C GLY A 944 -21.78 11.38 -19.53
N HIS A 945 -21.70 12.53 -20.22
CA HIS A 945 -22.59 13.67 -19.98
C HIS A 945 -24.05 13.35 -20.30
N PHE A 946 -24.33 12.88 -21.53
CA PHE A 946 -25.70 12.62 -22.02
C PHE A 946 -26.40 11.44 -21.32
N PHE A 947 -25.65 10.41 -20.90
CA PHE A 947 -26.21 9.21 -20.27
C PHE A 947 -25.94 9.11 -18.76
N GLY A 948 -25.18 10.06 -18.18
CA GLY A 948 -24.77 10.05 -16.76
C GLY A 948 -23.73 8.99 -16.41
N ARG A 949 -23.30 8.20 -17.40
CA ARG A 949 -22.30 7.14 -17.27
C ARG A 949 -21.64 6.94 -18.64
N GLY A 950 -20.31 6.91 -18.67
CA GLY A 950 -19.57 6.57 -19.90
C GLY A 950 -19.69 5.09 -20.27
N LEU A 951 -19.40 4.77 -21.53
CA LEU A 951 -19.23 3.40 -22.02
C LEU A 951 -18.05 2.70 -21.30
N VAL A 952 -17.01 3.47 -20.96
CA VAL A 952 -16.08 3.21 -19.86
C VAL A 952 -16.43 4.16 -18.71
N HIS A 953 -16.48 3.66 -17.47
CA HIS A 953 -16.80 4.49 -16.30
C HIS A 953 -15.92 4.11 -15.11
N PRO A 954 -15.25 5.05 -14.41
CA PRO A 954 -15.18 6.51 -14.68
C PRO A 954 -14.76 6.87 -16.11
N VAL A 955 -15.17 8.06 -16.58
CA VAL A 955 -15.08 8.42 -18.02
C VAL A 955 -13.65 8.56 -18.56
N ASP A 956 -12.70 8.60 -17.63
CA ASP A 956 -11.27 8.87 -17.75
C ASP A 956 -10.43 7.72 -17.13
N ASP A 957 -10.98 6.51 -17.09
CA ASP A 957 -10.39 5.32 -16.45
C ASP A 957 -10.34 4.12 -17.41
N PHE A 958 -9.71 4.35 -18.57
CA PHE A 958 -9.44 3.35 -19.60
C PHE A 958 -8.32 2.41 -19.16
N ARG A 959 -8.67 1.16 -18.87
CA ARG A 959 -7.72 0.10 -18.50
C ARG A 959 -8.29 -1.28 -18.84
N SER A 960 -7.41 -2.27 -19.05
CA SER A 960 -7.77 -3.68 -19.32
C SER A 960 -8.67 -4.29 -18.22
N SER A 961 -8.52 -3.81 -16.98
CA SER A 961 -9.33 -4.18 -15.82
C SER A 961 -10.63 -3.37 -15.65
N ASN A 962 -10.95 -2.47 -16.58
CA ASN A 962 -12.18 -1.68 -16.66
C ASN A 962 -12.61 -1.50 -18.14
N PRO A 963 -12.94 -2.58 -18.85
CA PRO A 963 -13.23 -2.52 -20.28
C PRO A 963 -14.53 -1.77 -20.57
N CYS A 964 -14.60 -1.25 -21.78
CA CYS A 964 -15.81 -0.65 -22.34
C CYS A 964 -16.95 -1.69 -22.38
N VAL A 965 -18.17 -1.31 -21.94
CA VAL A 965 -19.35 -2.19 -21.97
C VAL A 965 -19.78 -2.54 -23.39
N ASN A 966 -19.55 -1.63 -24.35
CA ASN A 966 -19.79 -1.82 -25.77
C ASN A 966 -18.61 -1.25 -26.59
N PRO A 967 -17.49 -2.01 -26.74
CA PRO A 967 -16.29 -1.53 -27.42
C PRO A 967 -16.57 -1.09 -28.86
N ALA A 968 -17.36 -1.87 -29.61
CA ALA A 968 -17.69 -1.57 -31.00
C ALA A 968 -18.42 -0.23 -31.17
N LEU A 969 -19.30 0.14 -30.22
CA LEU A 969 -19.98 1.43 -30.22
C LEU A 969 -19.01 2.59 -29.95
N LEU A 970 -18.14 2.43 -28.95
CA LEU A 970 -17.13 3.44 -28.63
C LEU A 970 -16.16 3.65 -29.80
N ASP A 971 -15.70 2.56 -30.42
CA ASP A 971 -14.77 2.61 -31.55
C ASP A 971 -15.42 3.27 -32.77
N ALA A 972 -16.68 2.93 -33.08
CA ALA A 972 -17.43 3.56 -34.17
C ALA A 972 -17.65 5.06 -33.95
N LEU A 973 -18.00 5.48 -32.74
CA LEU A 973 -18.13 6.90 -32.38
C LEU A 973 -16.79 7.64 -32.46
N ALA A 974 -15.68 7.02 -32.05
CA ALA A 974 -14.35 7.61 -32.12
C ALA A 974 -13.87 7.79 -33.57
N VAL A 975 -14.14 6.81 -34.44
CA VAL A 975 -13.88 6.90 -35.88
C VAL A 975 -14.75 7.97 -36.54
N ASP A 976 -16.05 8.03 -36.23
CA ASP A 976 -16.96 9.07 -36.74
C ASP A 976 -16.51 10.47 -36.31
N PHE A 977 -16.09 10.64 -35.06
CA PHE A 977 -15.61 11.92 -34.54
C PHE A 977 -14.31 12.38 -35.19
N ALA A 978 -13.34 11.48 -35.40
CA ALA A 978 -12.09 11.81 -36.10
C ALA A 978 -12.31 12.06 -37.61
N ALA A 979 -13.29 11.40 -38.24
CA ALA A 979 -13.63 11.58 -39.65
C ALA A 979 -14.38 12.89 -39.96
N HIS A 980 -14.90 13.58 -38.94
CA HIS A 980 -15.57 14.88 -39.05
C HIS A 980 -14.77 15.99 -38.35
N ASP A 981 -13.45 16.00 -38.57
CA ASP A 981 -12.51 17.01 -38.08
C ASP A 981 -12.66 17.36 -36.58
N TYR A 982 -12.98 16.35 -35.76
CA TYR A 982 -13.21 16.48 -34.33
C TYR A 982 -14.26 17.55 -33.94
N ASP A 983 -15.28 17.78 -34.78
CA ASP A 983 -16.41 18.67 -34.46
C ASP A 983 -17.29 18.11 -33.34
N LEU A 984 -17.31 18.81 -32.20
CA LEU A 984 -18.16 18.45 -31.07
C LEU A 984 -19.65 18.59 -31.42
N LYS A 985 -20.07 19.57 -32.22
CA LYS A 985 -21.49 19.72 -32.60
C LYS A 985 -21.98 18.56 -33.44
N HIS A 986 -21.15 18.01 -34.33
CA HIS A 986 -21.42 16.77 -35.05
C HIS A 986 -21.64 15.60 -34.09
N LEU A 987 -20.70 15.33 -33.17
CA LEU A 987 -20.82 14.25 -32.19
C LEU A 987 -22.10 14.38 -31.34
N LEU A 988 -22.39 15.59 -30.86
CA LEU A 988 -23.61 15.91 -30.10
C LEU A 988 -24.87 15.62 -30.92
N ARG A 989 -24.93 16.09 -32.16
CA ARG A 989 -26.05 15.84 -33.09
C ARG A 989 -26.26 14.35 -33.34
N THR A 990 -25.19 13.60 -33.56
CA THR A 990 -25.22 12.15 -33.80
C THR A 990 -25.72 11.37 -32.58
N ILE A 991 -25.29 11.73 -31.37
CA ILE A 991 -25.81 11.12 -30.13
C ILE A 991 -27.29 11.44 -29.94
N MET A 992 -27.70 12.71 -30.06
CA MET A 992 -29.09 13.14 -29.81
C MET A 992 -30.09 12.60 -30.84
N ALA A 993 -29.64 12.42 -32.09
CA ALA A 993 -30.44 11.81 -33.15
C ALA A 993 -30.66 10.29 -32.97
N SER A 994 -29.84 9.61 -32.17
CA SER A 994 -29.97 8.16 -31.94
C SER A 994 -31.28 7.79 -31.25
N ARG A 995 -31.85 6.64 -31.60
CA ARG A 995 -32.96 6.03 -30.85
C ARG A 995 -32.55 5.74 -29.40
N THR A 996 -31.29 5.38 -29.18
CA THR A 996 -30.71 5.05 -27.86
C THR A 996 -30.81 6.21 -26.86
N TYR A 997 -30.55 7.45 -27.29
CA TYR A 997 -30.76 8.64 -26.46
C TYR A 997 -32.26 8.94 -26.22
N GLN A 998 -33.10 8.61 -27.20
CA GLN A 998 -34.54 8.87 -27.21
C GLN A 998 -35.37 7.76 -26.53
N LEU A 999 -34.75 6.88 -25.74
CA LEU A 999 -35.47 5.89 -24.93
C LEU A 999 -36.12 6.55 -23.70
N SER A 1000 -37.26 6.01 -23.27
CA SER A 1000 -37.92 6.35 -22.01
C SER A 1000 -37.08 5.90 -20.81
N SER A 1001 -37.28 6.54 -19.63
CA SER A 1001 -36.68 6.07 -18.37
C SER A 1001 -37.50 4.96 -17.69
N VAL A 1002 -38.73 4.70 -18.18
CA VAL A 1002 -39.59 3.60 -17.73
C VAL A 1002 -38.99 2.25 -18.15
N PRO A 1003 -38.65 1.34 -17.21
CA PRO A 1003 -38.10 0.03 -17.53
C PRO A 1003 -39.19 -0.96 -17.97
N ASN A 1004 -38.80 -1.90 -18.83
CA ASN A 1004 -39.53 -3.13 -19.12
C ASN A 1004 -39.01 -4.30 -18.27
N ALA A 1005 -39.67 -5.46 -18.34
CA ALA A 1005 -39.34 -6.64 -17.54
C ALA A 1005 -37.92 -7.22 -17.77
N THR A 1006 -37.26 -6.88 -18.88
CA THR A 1006 -35.91 -7.37 -19.21
C THR A 1006 -34.80 -6.40 -18.80
N ASN A 1007 -35.06 -5.08 -18.76
CA ASN A 1007 -34.06 -4.04 -18.49
C ASN A 1007 -34.22 -3.33 -17.13
N LEU A 1008 -35.14 -3.76 -16.27
CA LEU A 1008 -35.31 -3.23 -14.91
C LEU A 1008 -34.00 -3.23 -14.10
N GLY A 1009 -33.21 -4.30 -14.24
CA GLY A 1009 -31.89 -4.43 -13.61
C GLY A 1009 -30.72 -3.82 -14.40
N ASP A 1010 -30.96 -3.13 -15.52
CA ASP A 1010 -29.91 -2.45 -16.26
C ASP A 1010 -29.53 -1.11 -15.61
N THR A 1011 -28.23 -0.98 -15.38
CA THR A 1011 -27.55 0.18 -14.78
C THR A 1011 -26.31 0.61 -15.58
N ARG A 1012 -25.98 -0.07 -16.70
CA ARG A 1012 -24.73 0.15 -17.44
C ARG A 1012 -24.76 -0.12 -18.94
N GLN A 1013 -25.82 -0.69 -19.51
CA GLN A 1013 -25.89 -1.05 -20.94
C GLN A 1013 -26.60 0.01 -21.79
N PHE A 1014 -27.34 0.93 -21.18
CA PHE A 1014 -28.08 2.02 -21.84
C PHE A 1014 -29.33 1.53 -22.60
N SER A 1015 -29.94 0.43 -22.13
CA SER A 1015 -31.19 -0.09 -22.70
C SER A 1015 -32.45 0.69 -22.27
N ARG A 1016 -32.27 1.79 -21.54
CA ARG A 1016 -33.29 2.79 -21.17
C ARG A 1016 -32.58 4.10 -20.79
N SER A 1017 -33.30 5.21 -20.72
CA SER A 1017 -32.76 6.43 -20.11
C SER A 1017 -32.58 6.23 -18.60
N TYR A 1018 -31.47 6.75 -18.06
CA TYR A 1018 -31.26 6.82 -16.61
C TYR A 1018 -31.63 8.21 -16.12
N ARG A 1019 -32.40 8.27 -15.02
CA ARG A 1019 -32.78 9.52 -14.37
C ARG A 1019 -31.55 10.16 -13.75
N ARG A 1020 -31.25 11.40 -14.14
CA ARG A 1020 -30.07 12.17 -13.69
C ARG A 1020 -30.52 13.45 -12.99
N ARG A 1021 -29.86 13.85 -11.92
CA ARG A 1021 -30.11 15.16 -11.29
C ARG A 1021 -29.56 16.28 -12.17
N LEU A 1022 -30.25 17.41 -12.21
CA LEU A 1022 -29.72 18.60 -12.87
C LEU A 1022 -28.48 19.14 -12.12
N PRO A 1023 -27.42 19.58 -12.83
CA PRO A 1023 -26.28 20.28 -12.22
C PRO A 1023 -26.74 21.49 -11.39
N ALA A 1024 -25.97 21.86 -10.36
CA ALA A 1024 -26.34 22.91 -9.42
C ALA A 1024 -26.66 24.26 -10.09
N GLU A 1025 -25.82 24.63 -11.07
CA GLU A 1025 -25.95 25.84 -11.87
C GLU A 1025 -27.19 25.82 -12.76
N VAL A 1026 -27.43 24.70 -13.47
CA VAL A 1026 -28.62 24.47 -14.30
C VAL A 1026 -29.89 24.53 -13.45
N LEU A 1027 -29.88 23.94 -12.26
CA LEU A 1027 -31.05 23.89 -11.39
C LEU A 1027 -31.40 25.27 -10.83
N VAL A 1028 -30.44 26.06 -10.37
CA VAL A 1028 -30.73 27.42 -9.86
C VAL A 1028 -31.11 28.41 -10.97
N ASP A 1029 -30.54 28.25 -12.17
CA ASP A 1029 -30.96 28.99 -13.36
C ASP A 1029 -32.38 28.61 -13.76
N ALA A 1030 -32.71 27.30 -13.77
CA ALA A 1030 -34.07 26.81 -14.01
C ALA A 1030 -35.08 27.35 -12.99
N VAL A 1031 -34.77 27.34 -11.68
CA VAL A 1031 -35.61 27.97 -10.63
C VAL A 1031 -35.85 29.45 -10.93
N SER A 1032 -34.81 30.18 -11.32
CA SER A 1032 -34.90 31.61 -11.62
C SER A 1032 -35.72 31.88 -12.89
N ASP A 1033 -35.57 31.02 -13.92
CA ASP A 1033 -36.34 31.07 -15.15
C ASP A 1033 -37.84 30.81 -14.91
N VAL A 1034 -38.20 29.82 -14.08
CA VAL A 1034 -39.63 29.51 -13.82
C VAL A 1034 -40.29 30.52 -12.88
N THR A 1035 -39.58 30.99 -11.84
CA THR A 1035 -40.10 32.01 -10.92
C THR A 1035 -40.12 33.41 -11.55
N GLY A 1036 -39.30 33.66 -12.57
CA GLY A 1036 -39.10 35.00 -13.14
C GLY A 1036 -38.33 35.94 -12.21
N VAL A 1037 -37.73 35.44 -11.12
CA VAL A 1037 -36.96 36.21 -10.14
C VAL A 1037 -35.48 35.81 -10.26
N PRO A 1038 -34.62 36.66 -10.85
CA PRO A 1038 -33.23 36.31 -11.10
C PRO A 1038 -32.43 36.16 -9.80
N GLU A 1039 -31.45 35.25 -9.82
CA GLU A 1039 -30.42 35.20 -8.79
C GLU A 1039 -29.39 36.33 -9.00
N THR A 1040 -28.63 36.69 -7.96
CA THR A 1040 -27.55 37.69 -8.08
C THR A 1040 -26.21 37.12 -7.64
N PHE A 1041 -25.15 37.42 -8.39
CA PHE A 1041 -23.80 36.92 -8.16
C PHE A 1041 -22.80 38.08 -8.18
N SER A 1042 -21.96 38.20 -7.15
CA SER A 1042 -21.12 39.40 -6.90
C SER A 1042 -20.05 39.72 -7.96
N ALA A 1043 -19.72 38.75 -8.83
CA ALA A 1043 -18.70 38.89 -9.87
C ALA A 1043 -19.22 38.52 -11.28
N VAL A 1044 -20.52 38.67 -11.49
CA VAL A 1044 -21.22 38.47 -12.78
C VAL A 1044 -22.09 39.73 -13.02
N PRO A 1045 -22.27 40.21 -14.27
CA PRO A 1045 -23.14 41.36 -14.54
C PRO A 1045 -24.59 41.16 -14.04
N PRO A 1046 -25.33 42.24 -13.72
CA PRO A 1046 -26.74 42.15 -13.34
C PRO A 1046 -27.57 41.39 -14.39
N GLY A 1047 -28.37 40.42 -13.94
CA GLY A 1047 -29.14 39.52 -14.81
C GLY A 1047 -28.33 38.34 -15.39
N GLY A 1048 -27.05 38.20 -15.05
CA GLY A 1048 -26.23 37.07 -15.44
C GLY A 1048 -26.57 35.78 -14.68
N ARG A 1049 -26.31 34.64 -15.33
CA ARG A 1049 -26.72 33.29 -14.91
C ARG A 1049 -25.68 32.58 -14.04
N ALA A 1050 -26.09 31.57 -13.29
CA ALA A 1050 -25.17 30.71 -12.53
C ALA A 1050 -24.19 29.97 -13.44
N MET A 1051 -24.62 29.54 -14.64
CA MET A 1051 -23.76 28.99 -15.69
C MET A 1051 -22.68 29.96 -16.21
N GLN A 1052 -22.81 31.26 -15.91
CA GLN A 1052 -21.83 32.31 -16.24
C GLN A 1052 -20.88 32.63 -15.08
N THR A 1053 -21.02 31.95 -13.94
CA THR A 1053 -20.02 32.00 -12.88
C THR A 1053 -18.72 31.33 -13.34
N TRP A 1054 -17.60 31.95 -13.01
CA TRP A 1054 -16.26 31.58 -13.49
C TRP A 1054 -15.31 31.16 -12.37
N SER A 1055 -15.78 31.18 -11.12
CA SER A 1055 -15.00 30.84 -9.92
C SER A 1055 -15.88 30.31 -8.80
N TYR A 1056 -15.43 29.25 -8.13
CA TYR A 1056 -16.09 28.70 -6.94
C TYR A 1056 -16.14 29.70 -5.77
N LYS A 1057 -15.25 30.71 -5.77
CA LYS A 1057 -15.25 31.79 -4.75
C LYS A 1057 -16.45 32.74 -4.83
N ILE A 1058 -17.24 32.66 -5.90
CA ILE A 1058 -18.53 33.34 -5.97
C ILE A 1058 -19.47 32.60 -5.01
N ALA A 1059 -19.79 33.23 -3.88
CA ALA A 1059 -20.57 32.63 -2.81
C ALA A 1059 -22.01 32.33 -3.25
N SER A 1060 -22.47 31.10 -3.03
CA SER A 1060 -23.88 30.74 -3.22
C SER A 1060 -24.20 29.47 -2.43
N HIS A 1061 -24.97 29.63 -1.35
CA HIS A 1061 -25.44 28.51 -0.53
C HIS A 1061 -26.21 27.44 -1.32
N PHE A 1062 -26.87 27.82 -2.41
CA PHE A 1062 -27.55 26.87 -3.29
C PHE A 1062 -26.52 26.05 -4.08
N LEU A 1063 -25.58 26.70 -4.77
CA LEU A 1063 -24.58 25.99 -5.58
C LEU A 1063 -23.76 25.02 -4.74
N ASP A 1064 -23.38 25.42 -3.52
CA ASP A 1064 -22.60 24.60 -2.61
C ASP A 1064 -23.43 23.42 -2.04
N ALA A 1065 -24.71 23.64 -1.68
CA ALA A 1065 -25.59 22.56 -1.21
C ALA A 1065 -25.94 21.53 -2.30
N PHE A 1066 -25.97 21.96 -3.57
CA PHE A 1066 -26.23 21.10 -4.73
C PHE A 1066 -24.95 20.56 -5.41
N GLY A 1067 -23.81 20.58 -4.70
CA GLY A 1067 -22.60 19.87 -5.11
C GLY A 1067 -21.86 20.52 -6.29
N ARG A 1068 -21.79 21.85 -6.36
CA ARG A 1068 -20.89 22.54 -7.28
C ARG A 1068 -19.44 22.09 -7.02
N PRO A 1069 -18.66 21.74 -8.06
CA PRO A 1069 -17.25 21.38 -7.91
C PRO A 1069 -16.41 22.43 -7.19
N ASN A 1070 -15.54 21.98 -6.29
CA ASN A 1070 -14.57 22.81 -5.60
C ASN A 1070 -13.21 22.73 -6.32
N SER A 1071 -12.73 23.84 -6.88
CA SER A 1071 -11.44 23.88 -7.59
C SER A 1071 -10.21 23.77 -6.68
N SER A 1072 -10.37 23.65 -5.35
CA SER A 1072 -9.28 23.27 -4.45
C SER A 1072 -9.03 21.76 -4.38
N SER A 1073 -9.90 20.94 -4.97
CA SER A 1073 -9.72 19.49 -5.11
C SER A 1073 -8.92 19.16 -6.37
N ASP A 1074 -8.20 18.03 -6.36
CA ASP A 1074 -7.55 17.52 -7.57
C ASP A 1074 -8.60 16.96 -8.56
N CYS A 1075 -8.39 17.22 -9.85
CA CYS A 1075 -9.33 16.86 -10.90
C CYS A 1075 -9.33 15.34 -11.23
N PRO A 1076 -10.43 14.79 -11.78
CA PRO A 1076 -11.71 15.45 -12.07
C PRO A 1076 -12.47 15.76 -10.79
N CYS A 1077 -12.89 17.02 -10.63
CA CYS A 1077 -13.72 17.41 -9.51
C CYS A 1077 -15.12 16.82 -9.71
N GLU A 1078 -15.51 15.87 -8.88
CA GLU A 1078 -16.72 15.07 -9.09
C GLU A 1078 -17.98 15.93 -8.93
N ARG A 1079 -18.77 16.06 -10.02
CA ARG A 1079 -20.14 16.58 -9.98
C ARG A 1079 -21.06 15.50 -9.41
N ASP A 1080 -21.16 15.44 -8.08
CA ASP A 1080 -21.98 14.43 -7.41
C ASP A 1080 -23.47 14.58 -7.79
N ALA A 1081 -23.97 13.67 -8.62
CA ALA A 1081 -25.36 13.64 -9.07
C ALA A 1081 -26.29 12.92 -8.07
N GLN A 1082 -25.79 12.40 -6.95
CA GLN A 1082 -26.62 11.77 -5.91
C GLN A 1082 -27.53 12.80 -5.23
N LEU A 1083 -28.64 12.27 -4.69
CA LEU A 1083 -29.62 13.04 -3.92
C LEU A 1083 -29.24 13.00 -2.45
N SER A 1084 -29.16 14.16 -1.79
CA SER A 1084 -28.91 14.24 -0.35
C SER A 1084 -30.09 14.81 0.44
N VAL A 1085 -30.18 14.44 1.72
CA VAL A 1085 -31.19 15.00 2.64
C VAL A 1085 -31.06 16.53 2.73
N VAL A 1086 -29.83 17.06 2.67
CA VAL A 1086 -29.54 18.50 2.70
C VAL A 1086 -30.17 19.22 1.50
N GLN A 1087 -30.05 18.65 0.30
CA GLN A 1087 -30.66 19.20 -0.92
C GLN A 1087 -32.19 19.23 -0.81
N THR A 1088 -32.81 18.12 -0.38
CA THR A 1088 -34.27 18.04 -0.19
C THR A 1088 -34.76 19.07 0.83
N LEU A 1089 -34.10 19.16 1.99
CA LEU A 1089 -34.43 20.16 3.02
C LEU A 1089 -34.26 21.60 2.51
N HIS A 1090 -33.28 21.86 1.63
CA HIS A 1090 -33.07 23.16 1.02
C HIS A 1090 -34.22 23.55 0.09
N LEU A 1091 -34.69 22.65 -0.79
CA LEU A 1091 -35.84 22.94 -1.67
C LEU A 1091 -37.11 23.25 -0.87
N MET A 1092 -37.35 22.47 0.20
CA MET A 1092 -38.56 22.60 0.99
C MET A 1092 -38.59 23.83 1.91
N ASN A 1093 -37.44 24.24 2.48
CA ASN A 1093 -37.39 25.20 3.61
C ASN A 1093 -36.54 26.47 3.35
N SER A 1094 -35.95 26.64 2.16
CA SER A 1094 -35.10 27.80 1.89
C SER A 1094 -35.91 29.10 1.86
N LYS A 1095 -35.57 30.04 2.76
CA LYS A 1095 -36.14 31.40 2.77
C LYS A 1095 -35.93 32.14 1.44
N ILE A 1096 -34.85 31.83 0.71
CA ILE A 1096 -34.56 32.43 -0.60
C ILE A 1096 -35.55 31.91 -1.64
N LEU A 1097 -35.80 30.60 -1.68
CA LEU A 1097 -36.79 30.00 -2.59
C LEU A 1097 -38.21 30.47 -2.26
N GLN A 1098 -38.59 30.50 -0.98
CA GLN A 1098 -39.88 31.04 -0.56
C GLN A 1098 -40.03 32.52 -0.93
N GLY A 1099 -38.97 33.32 -0.80
CA GLY A 1099 -38.90 34.69 -1.29
C GLY A 1099 -39.22 34.82 -2.78
N LYS A 1100 -38.57 34.00 -3.63
CA LYS A 1100 -38.84 33.98 -5.08
C LYS A 1100 -40.28 33.58 -5.44
N LEU A 1101 -40.92 32.71 -4.66
CA LEU A 1101 -42.31 32.29 -4.88
C LEU A 1101 -43.31 33.40 -4.53
N SER A 1102 -43.04 34.12 -3.43
CA SER A 1102 -43.90 35.19 -2.89
C SER A 1102 -43.61 36.59 -3.43
N ASP A 1103 -42.63 36.74 -4.34
CA ASP A 1103 -42.21 38.04 -4.85
C ASP A 1103 -43.37 38.76 -5.58
N PRO A 1104 -43.75 40.00 -5.20
CA PRO A 1104 -44.84 40.74 -5.83
C PRO A 1104 -44.67 40.97 -7.34
N LYS A 1105 -43.44 40.95 -7.86
CA LYS A 1105 -43.08 41.10 -9.27
C LYS A 1105 -42.80 39.75 -9.96
N GLY A 1106 -42.68 38.66 -9.20
CA GLY A 1106 -42.41 37.32 -9.72
C GLY A 1106 -43.52 36.77 -10.62
N ARG A 1107 -43.16 35.83 -11.49
CA ARG A 1107 -44.09 35.21 -12.47
C ARG A 1107 -45.25 34.48 -11.80
N VAL A 1108 -45.02 33.89 -10.62
CA VAL A 1108 -46.07 33.26 -9.79
C VAL A 1108 -47.21 34.26 -9.51
N ARG A 1109 -46.85 35.47 -9.07
CA ARG A 1109 -47.81 36.54 -8.79
C ARG A 1109 -48.48 37.10 -10.03
N GLN A 1110 -47.73 37.25 -11.13
CA GLN A 1110 -48.27 37.68 -12.42
C GLN A 1110 -49.32 36.69 -12.96
N LEU A 1111 -49.05 35.38 -12.86
CA LEU A 1111 -49.98 34.33 -13.26
C LEU A 1111 -51.23 34.32 -12.37
N ALA A 1112 -51.07 34.38 -11.05
CA ALA A 1112 -52.20 34.39 -10.12
C ALA A 1112 -53.13 35.61 -10.32
N ASN A 1113 -52.57 36.78 -10.66
CA ASN A 1113 -53.31 38.00 -10.98
C ASN A 1113 -53.92 38.03 -12.40
N SER A 1114 -53.65 37.05 -13.26
CA SER A 1114 -54.18 37.03 -14.65
C SER A 1114 -55.64 36.57 -14.72
N ASP A 1115 -56.35 36.88 -15.81
CA ASP A 1115 -57.77 36.52 -16.01
C ASP A 1115 -58.01 35.05 -16.43
N ARG A 1116 -56.97 34.21 -16.41
CA ARG A 1116 -57.03 32.80 -16.86
C ARG A 1116 -57.95 31.94 -16.00
N SER A 1117 -58.58 30.91 -16.58
CA SER A 1117 -59.32 29.93 -15.77
C SER A 1117 -58.38 29.15 -14.84
N GLN A 1118 -58.90 28.53 -13.77
CA GLN A 1118 -58.09 27.69 -12.87
C GLN A 1118 -57.42 26.53 -13.62
N SER A 1119 -58.11 25.94 -14.62
CA SER A 1119 -57.56 24.87 -15.46
C SER A 1119 -56.43 25.38 -16.35
N ASP A 1120 -56.61 26.55 -16.98
CA ASP A 1120 -55.57 27.16 -17.84
C ASP A 1120 -54.33 27.59 -17.04
N LEU A 1121 -54.51 28.01 -15.79
CA LEU A 1121 -53.41 28.29 -14.87
C LEU A 1121 -52.62 27.02 -14.55
N VAL A 1122 -53.28 25.93 -14.16
CA VAL A 1122 -52.60 24.65 -13.91
C VAL A 1122 -51.88 24.17 -15.18
N GLY A 1123 -52.51 24.27 -16.35
CA GLY A 1123 -51.88 23.96 -17.64
C GLY A 1123 -50.61 24.78 -17.90
N GLU A 1124 -50.63 26.09 -17.63
CA GLU A 1124 -49.45 26.96 -17.78
C GLU A 1124 -48.34 26.60 -16.77
N LEU A 1125 -48.69 26.28 -15.51
CA LEU A 1125 -47.72 25.87 -14.49
C LEU A 1125 -47.00 24.57 -14.88
N TYR A 1126 -47.71 23.57 -15.39
CA TYR A 1126 -47.10 22.33 -15.87
C TYR A 1126 -46.20 22.56 -17.11
N LEU A 1127 -46.62 23.41 -18.05
CA LEU A 1127 -45.79 23.77 -19.21
C LEU A 1127 -44.53 24.55 -18.82
N LEU A 1128 -44.62 25.36 -17.77
CA LEU A 1128 -43.53 26.19 -17.27
C LEU A 1128 -42.50 25.38 -16.46
N LEU A 1129 -42.95 24.53 -15.53
CA LEU A 1129 -42.04 23.77 -14.66
C LEU A 1129 -41.62 22.41 -15.25
N LEU A 1130 -42.54 21.69 -15.89
CA LEU A 1130 -42.34 20.30 -16.36
C LEU A 1130 -42.32 20.17 -17.90
N ASN A 1131 -42.57 21.25 -18.63
CA ASN A 1131 -42.57 21.31 -20.10
C ASN A 1131 -43.52 20.31 -20.79
N ARG A 1132 -44.62 19.97 -20.12
CA ARG A 1132 -45.74 19.18 -20.64
C ARG A 1132 -47.07 19.70 -20.12
N LEU A 1133 -48.17 19.17 -20.63
CA LEU A 1133 -49.49 19.35 -20.01
C LEU A 1133 -49.69 18.34 -18.86
N PRO A 1134 -50.54 18.65 -17.87
CA PRO A 1134 -50.91 17.69 -16.83
C PRO A 1134 -51.74 16.55 -17.42
N ALA A 1135 -51.57 15.33 -16.90
CA ALA A 1135 -52.52 14.25 -17.10
C ALA A 1135 -53.80 14.53 -16.29
N GLU A 1136 -54.93 13.93 -16.67
CA GLU A 1136 -56.22 14.17 -16.00
C GLU A 1136 -56.17 13.99 -14.46
N PRO A 1137 -55.55 12.92 -13.89
CA PRO A 1137 -55.46 12.78 -12.43
C PRO A 1137 -54.61 13.87 -11.76
N GLU A 1138 -53.61 14.40 -12.46
CA GLU A 1138 -52.71 15.46 -11.98
C GLU A 1138 -53.40 16.82 -12.01
N LEU A 1139 -54.18 17.10 -13.07
CA LEU A 1139 -55.02 18.28 -13.20
C LEU A 1139 -56.06 18.33 -12.08
N GLN A 1140 -56.80 17.23 -11.87
CA GLN A 1140 -57.77 17.13 -10.77
C GLN A 1140 -57.10 17.22 -9.39
N ALA A 1141 -55.87 16.71 -9.24
CA ALA A 1141 -55.11 16.87 -8.00
C ALA A 1141 -54.73 18.34 -7.74
N ALA A 1142 -54.26 19.07 -8.75
CA ALA A 1142 -53.88 20.48 -8.62
C ALA A 1142 -55.10 21.41 -8.41
N LEU A 1143 -56.23 21.14 -9.08
CA LEU A 1143 -57.46 21.94 -8.90
C LEU A 1143 -58.01 21.88 -7.47
N ARG A 1144 -57.76 20.80 -6.72
CA ARG A 1144 -58.13 20.72 -5.30
C ARG A 1144 -57.46 21.77 -4.42
N ALA A 1145 -56.26 22.27 -4.78
CA ALA A 1145 -55.60 23.35 -4.03
C ALA A 1145 -56.42 24.65 -4.02
N PHE A 1146 -57.09 24.97 -5.13
CA PHE A 1146 -57.99 26.13 -5.24
C PHE A 1146 -59.29 26.00 -4.44
N SER A 1147 -59.60 24.79 -3.96
CA SER A 1147 -60.81 24.48 -3.17
C SER A 1147 -60.51 24.20 -1.69
N ALA A 1148 -59.26 24.36 -1.25
CA ALA A 1148 -58.86 24.08 0.12
C ALA A 1148 -59.40 25.16 1.11
N PRO A 1149 -59.75 24.81 2.36
CA PRO A 1149 -60.27 25.77 3.33
C PRO A 1149 -59.32 26.95 3.57
N GLY A 1150 -59.80 28.18 3.32
CA GLY A 1150 -59.00 29.40 3.47
C GLY A 1150 -58.05 29.70 2.30
N ALA A 1151 -58.01 28.88 1.25
CA ALA A 1151 -57.18 29.14 0.08
C ALA A 1151 -57.66 30.36 -0.70
N THR A 1152 -56.72 31.24 -1.04
CA THR A 1152 -56.92 32.29 -2.04
C THR A 1152 -56.38 31.82 -3.39
N ARG A 1153 -56.76 32.49 -4.48
CA ARG A 1153 -56.18 32.24 -5.81
C ARG A 1153 -54.64 32.38 -5.83
N ASN A 1154 -54.10 33.30 -5.03
CA ASN A 1154 -52.65 33.49 -4.90
C ASN A 1154 -51.99 32.31 -4.18
N THR A 1155 -52.46 31.98 -2.97
CA THR A 1155 -51.88 30.87 -2.19
C THR A 1155 -52.01 29.53 -2.91
N ALA A 1156 -53.14 29.27 -3.58
CA ALA A 1156 -53.31 28.03 -4.36
C ALA A 1156 -52.33 27.93 -5.56
N VAL A 1157 -52.02 29.05 -6.23
CA VAL A 1157 -51.00 29.07 -7.29
C VAL A 1157 -49.59 28.89 -6.71
N GLU A 1158 -49.29 29.53 -5.58
CA GLU A 1158 -48.02 29.37 -4.86
C GLU A 1158 -47.81 27.92 -4.38
N ASP A 1159 -48.84 27.28 -3.81
CA ASP A 1159 -48.80 25.88 -3.34
C ASP A 1159 -48.60 24.88 -4.50
N VAL A 1160 -49.34 25.02 -5.60
CA VAL A 1160 -49.19 24.15 -6.78
C VAL A 1160 -47.81 24.35 -7.42
N PHE A 1161 -47.32 25.59 -7.52
CA PHE A 1161 -45.98 25.88 -8.03
C PHE A 1161 -44.91 25.23 -7.13
N TRP A 1162 -45.01 25.41 -5.81
CA TRP A 1162 -44.07 24.83 -4.84
C TRP A 1162 -44.04 23.30 -4.92
N ALA A 1163 -45.20 22.64 -5.04
CA ALA A 1163 -45.30 21.19 -5.16
C ALA A 1163 -44.66 20.67 -6.45
N LEU A 1164 -44.85 21.37 -7.57
CA LEU A 1164 -44.20 21.03 -8.85
C LEU A 1164 -42.69 21.27 -8.80
N LEU A 1165 -42.23 22.36 -8.19
CA LEU A 1165 -40.81 22.72 -8.04
C LEU A 1165 -40.05 21.69 -7.17
N ASN A 1166 -40.70 21.16 -6.15
CA ASN A 1166 -40.14 20.10 -5.27
C ASN A 1166 -40.32 18.68 -5.84
N SER A 1167 -40.95 18.53 -7.01
CA SER A 1167 -41.15 17.21 -7.62
C SER A 1167 -39.83 16.61 -8.15
N PRO A 1168 -39.67 15.27 -8.13
CA PRO A 1168 -38.54 14.63 -8.82
C PRO A 1168 -38.49 14.93 -10.32
N GLU A 1169 -39.63 15.22 -10.96
CA GLU A 1169 -39.69 15.54 -12.39
C GLU A 1169 -39.11 16.93 -12.71
N PHE A 1170 -39.19 17.89 -11.77
CA PHE A 1170 -38.51 19.17 -11.90
C PHE A 1170 -36.98 19.03 -11.71
N VAL A 1171 -36.56 18.28 -10.68
CA VAL A 1171 -35.16 18.19 -10.24
C VAL A 1171 -34.32 17.20 -11.08
N LEU A 1172 -34.96 16.30 -11.82
CA LEU A 1172 -34.33 15.28 -12.64
C LEU A 1172 -34.55 15.50 -14.15
N ASN A 1173 -33.61 15.03 -14.97
CA ASN A 1173 -33.69 15.04 -16.43
C ASN A 1173 -34.36 13.76 -17.01
N HIS A 1174 -35.65 13.57 -16.68
CA HIS A 1174 -36.62 12.56 -17.18
C HIS A 1174 -36.16 11.10 -17.38
#